data_AF-A0A8J5J4P7-F1
#
_entry.id   AF-A0A8J5J4P7-F1
#
_cell.length_a   1.000
_cell.length_b   1.000
_cell.length_c   1.000
_cell.angle_alpha   90.00
_cell.angle_beta   90.00
_cell.angle_gamma   90.00
#
_symmetry.space_group_name_H-M   'P 1'
#
loop_
_entity.id
_entity.type
_entity.pdbx_description
1 polymer ?
#
loop_
_entity_poly.entity_id
_entity_poly.type
_entity_poly.pdbx_seq_one_letter_code
_entity_poly.pdbx_strand_id
1 'polypeptide(L)'
;MADVPPPSKKQRRKQEKARWLAERKAAQQVGGIVSSKRKRRNQRQSQATASASPSAAVHYEACTSATCDNRLAGSHCVVRSIEPYVHRFALFAKGRWAGRSLRELFASEFPTLSTDYCVQAAQLGLIRVNGEVADLDTVIKGGDFFEHIKHRHEPNMHLPVEDSTEVSTLKSLSKTWIHFETDELMVVDKPSGIPVHPTGSFQLNSLTHMLQHDRREATVEKEVEETETLELFPVHRLDRLTSGLLILAKSADKARSLTAELTATSSDVGAGSRSVQKYYVARVKGEFPDTEGGFAAVKGLNSGLVKIDSASDGFWRVTAPIGLMSPRQGHVRCVIEAEDSKPWRTHQIRVHLQHLGFPIVNDPMYGSVNEEKTLEPMLSLSKLPTVLPSLRHVRSISQRVRTLPDNVFAEFSALAAQHGAVNLGQGFPSFGTPQFVQQAAIDAITDGNNQYTRPGGHPSYVETLAEMYSPLLNRELNPMTEIVTFNGAQEGIASIMAAVLEPGDEVLTFEPYFDAYVTVSQLHGVKSAGVPFRFDPAKRAAFLSEDAHVAERFTSRDFQADLEKLEAKLTPNTKMLVLNTPHNPMGKVFSKQELEQLARVLERHPYVIVLADEVYEFMTYDGLEHERIAALPGFFDRTISLFSAGKTFSCTGWRAGYAVGPAHLVGGITKAHSTVPFCGTTPFEVALASAFQQAKHNGYYDELRETLQTKRNRLCDALQAYNWRPIVPEGGYFVCCNVQGLPFYDEFRDIEITPDTPKTEFPDYQFAYKLVKAGHLAVIPTSPFFSGPENRLAPGVVRLAFCKDDKTLDDSIRVIESLKN
;
A
#
# COMPACT_ATOMS: atom_id res chain seq x y z
N MET A 1 38.70 81.21 26.74
CA MET A 1 38.85 80.64 25.39
C MET A 1 39.82 79.49 25.53
N ALA A 2 39.32 78.26 25.55
CA ALA A 2 40.13 77.06 25.75
C ALA A 2 39.85 76.12 24.59
N ASP A 3 40.93 75.80 23.88
CA ASP A 3 41.00 75.00 22.66
C ASP A 3 40.26 73.67 22.79
N VAL A 4 39.22 73.48 21.98
CA VAL A 4 38.59 72.18 21.81
C VAL A 4 39.54 71.29 21.00
N PRO A 5 39.98 70.15 21.54
CA PRO A 5 40.94 69.30 20.86
C PRO A 5 40.33 68.73 19.56
N PRO A 6 41.16 68.49 18.52
CA PRO A 6 40.66 67.95 17.27
C PRO A 6 39.94 66.62 17.49
N PRO A 7 38.84 66.34 16.76
CA PRO A 7 38.02 65.17 16.99
C PRO A 7 38.85 63.89 16.86
N SER A 8 38.64 62.97 17.80
CA SER A 8 39.30 61.67 17.86
C SER A 8 39.10 60.88 16.56
N LYS A 9 40.01 59.94 16.27
CA LYS A 9 39.91 59.02 15.11
C LYS A 9 38.55 58.30 15.05
N LYS A 10 37.92 58.07 16.21
CA LYS A 10 36.58 57.50 16.36
C LYS A 10 35.47 58.49 15.99
N GLN A 11 35.59 59.76 16.36
CA GLN A 11 34.65 60.82 16.00
C GLN A 11 34.72 61.17 14.51
N ARG A 12 35.93 61.24 13.92
CA ARG A 12 36.11 61.43 12.47
C ARG A 12 35.48 60.28 11.67
N ARG A 13 35.74 59.03 12.06
CA ARG A 13 35.07 57.85 11.46
C ARG A 13 33.54 57.88 11.59
N LYS A 14 33.01 58.40 12.70
CA LYS A 14 31.56 58.52 12.91
C LYS A 14 30.94 59.60 12.02
N GLN A 15 31.65 60.72 11.81
CA GLN A 15 31.24 61.79 10.90
C GLN A 15 31.37 61.39 9.43
N GLU A 16 32.45 60.70 9.04
CA GLU A 16 32.61 60.11 7.70
C GLU A 16 31.54 59.06 7.39
N LYS A 17 31.22 58.18 8.37
CA LYS A 17 30.15 57.19 8.23
C LYS A 17 28.77 57.84 8.10
N ALA A 18 28.50 58.91 8.84
CA ALA A 18 27.24 59.66 8.75
C ALA A 18 27.10 60.37 7.39
N ARG A 19 28.18 60.96 6.88
CA ARG A 19 28.21 61.61 5.57
C ARG A 19 28.07 60.59 4.42
N TRP A 20 28.77 59.45 4.50
CA TRP A 20 28.64 58.35 3.54
C TRP A 20 27.22 57.74 3.52
N LEU A 21 26.55 57.63 4.67
CA LEU A 21 25.16 57.19 4.78
C LEU A 21 24.18 58.20 4.15
N ALA A 22 24.44 59.50 4.33
CA ALA A 22 23.61 60.56 3.74
C ALA A 22 23.76 60.62 2.20
N GLU A 23 24.98 60.53 1.69
CA GLU A 23 25.28 60.48 0.24
C GLU A 23 24.67 59.23 -0.42
N ARG A 24 24.73 58.05 0.23
CA ARG A 24 24.05 56.82 -0.26
C ARG A 24 22.52 56.94 -0.27
N LYS A 25 21.94 57.62 0.72
CA LYS A 25 20.48 57.78 0.82
C LYS A 25 19.95 58.75 -0.24
N ALA A 26 20.73 59.78 -0.59
CA ALA A 26 20.45 60.67 -1.70
C ALA A 26 20.60 59.97 -3.06
N ALA A 27 21.65 59.16 -3.26
CA ALA A 27 21.86 58.39 -4.49
C ALA A 27 20.77 57.32 -4.74
N GLN A 28 20.20 56.75 -3.68
CA GLN A 28 19.08 55.79 -3.76
C GLN A 28 17.72 56.42 -4.10
N GLN A 29 17.54 57.74 -3.95
CA GLN A 29 16.31 58.43 -4.35
C GLN A 29 16.32 58.90 -5.81
N VAL A 30 17.49 59.00 -6.45
CA VAL A 30 17.62 59.49 -7.83
C VAL A 30 17.81 58.33 -8.84
N GLY A 31 18.35 57.19 -8.41
CA GLY A 31 18.49 55.99 -9.26
C GLY A 31 17.39 54.96 -8.98
N GLY A 32 16.33 54.96 -9.79
CA GLY A 32 15.30 53.92 -9.78
C GLY A 32 15.87 52.54 -10.13
N ILE A 33 16.27 51.76 -9.12
CA ILE A 33 16.64 50.35 -9.28
C ILE A 33 15.73 49.49 -8.40
N VAL A 34 15.07 48.55 -9.09
CA VAL A 34 14.11 47.56 -8.59
C VAL A 34 14.75 46.70 -7.49
N SER A 35 14.58 47.10 -6.24
CA SER A 35 14.86 46.25 -5.07
C SER A 35 13.76 45.17 -4.97
N SER A 36 14.12 43.94 -5.32
CA SER A 36 13.24 42.77 -5.39
C SER A 36 12.29 42.61 -4.20
N LYS A 37 11.05 42.19 -4.49
CA LYS A 37 9.95 41.85 -3.56
C LYS A 37 10.37 40.92 -2.38
N ARG A 38 11.54 40.29 -2.46
CA ARG A 38 12.09 39.36 -1.46
C ARG A 38 12.65 40.07 -0.22
N LYS A 39 13.24 41.27 -0.34
CA LYS A 39 13.83 42.01 0.80
C LYS A 39 12.77 42.54 1.78
N ARG A 40 11.61 42.98 1.30
CA ARG A 40 10.49 43.44 2.15
C ARG A 40 9.81 42.32 2.95
N ARG A 41 9.94 41.06 2.52
CA ARG A 41 9.23 39.92 3.12
C ARG A 41 9.87 39.45 4.43
N ASN A 42 11.20 39.49 4.54
CA ASN A 42 11.90 39.04 5.75
C ASN A 42 11.93 40.10 6.86
N GLN A 43 11.94 41.41 6.52
CA GLN A 43 11.95 42.49 7.52
C GLN A 43 10.57 42.74 8.17
N ARG A 44 9.47 42.42 7.49
CA ARG A 44 8.12 42.56 8.07
C ARG A 44 7.70 41.39 8.96
N GLN A 45 8.29 40.21 8.77
CA GLN A 45 8.00 39.03 9.60
C GLN A 45 8.61 39.13 11.00
N SER A 46 9.75 39.81 11.17
CA SER A 46 10.39 39.97 12.47
C SER A 46 9.73 41.03 13.38
N GLN A 47 8.99 41.99 12.81
CA GLN A 47 8.32 43.04 13.60
C GLN A 47 6.91 42.65 14.08
N ALA A 48 6.26 41.66 13.45
CA ALA A 48 4.90 41.24 13.80
C ALA A 48 4.85 40.15 14.90
N THR A 49 5.99 39.57 15.29
CA THR A 49 6.09 38.49 16.28
C THR A 49 6.31 38.95 17.71
N ALA A 50 6.36 40.26 17.97
CA ALA A 50 6.50 40.82 19.32
C ALA A 50 5.18 40.77 20.15
N SER A 51 4.36 39.73 19.98
CA SER A 51 3.12 39.55 20.74
C SER A 51 3.15 38.23 21.50
N ALA A 52 3.28 38.33 22.83
CA ALA A 52 3.11 37.28 23.85
C ALA A 52 3.74 35.90 23.52
N SER A 53 4.91 35.61 24.11
CA SER A 53 5.44 34.24 24.17
C SER A 53 4.37 33.34 24.81
N PRO A 54 4.02 32.18 24.23
CA PRO A 54 3.10 31.27 24.87
C PRO A 54 3.70 30.76 26.18
N SER A 55 3.03 30.96 27.32
CA SER A 55 3.48 30.53 28.65
C SER A 55 2.98 29.12 28.99
N ALA A 56 3.18 28.16 28.09
CA ALA A 56 2.80 26.78 28.34
C ALA A 56 3.82 26.13 29.28
N ALA A 57 3.36 25.37 30.27
CA ALA A 57 4.26 24.57 31.08
C ALA A 57 4.88 23.44 30.23
N VAL A 58 6.15 23.18 30.51
CA VAL A 58 6.97 22.20 29.82
C VAL A 58 7.38 21.14 30.83
N HIS A 59 7.15 19.87 30.49
CA HIS A 59 7.46 18.75 31.37
C HIS A 59 8.44 17.79 30.69
N TYR A 60 9.31 17.20 31.51
CA TYR A 60 10.21 16.13 31.12
C TYR A 60 9.95 14.90 31.97
N GLU A 61 9.77 13.77 31.33
CA GLU A 61 9.50 12.51 32.00
C GLU A 61 10.39 11.40 31.44
N ALA A 62 10.64 10.37 32.26
CA ALA A 62 11.40 9.22 31.80
C ALA A 62 10.63 8.52 30.67
N CYS A 63 11.29 8.23 29.56
CA CYS A 63 10.64 7.50 28.49
C CYS A 63 10.39 6.05 28.94
N THR A 64 9.14 5.72 29.25
CA THR A 64 8.72 4.36 29.61
C THR A 64 8.38 3.50 28.40
N SER A 65 8.35 4.10 27.20
CA SER A 65 8.02 3.39 25.97
C SER A 65 9.08 2.33 25.64
N ALA A 66 8.64 1.07 25.62
CA ALA A 66 9.45 -0.08 25.20
C ALA A 66 9.76 -0.09 23.70
N THR A 67 9.09 0.76 22.92
CA THR A 67 9.24 0.86 21.46
C THR A 67 9.85 2.20 21.03
N CYS A 68 10.48 2.95 21.95
CA CYS A 68 11.09 4.23 21.63
C CYS A 68 12.36 4.03 20.80
N ASP A 69 12.44 4.67 19.62
CA ASP A 69 13.57 4.55 18.70
C ASP A 69 14.92 4.93 19.35
N ASN A 70 14.94 5.96 20.21
CA ASN A 70 16.15 6.36 20.93
C ASN A 70 16.61 5.25 21.90
N ARG A 71 15.68 4.58 22.59
CA ARG A 71 15.99 3.45 23.50
C ARG A 71 16.44 2.20 22.74
N LEU A 72 15.80 1.92 21.61
CA LEU A 72 16.18 0.81 20.72
C LEU A 72 17.57 1.04 20.07
N ALA A 73 17.97 2.29 19.88
CA ALA A 73 19.30 2.67 19.43
C ALA A 73 20.37 2.63 20.54
N GLY A 74 20.02 2.19 21.75
CA GLY A 74 20.91 2.11 22.90
C GLY A 74 21.15 3.44 23.61
N SER A 75 20.41 4.50 23.26
CA SER A 75 20.48 5.79 23.96
C SER A 75 19.42 5.87 25.05
N HIS A 76 19.75 6.51 26.18
CA HIS A 76 18.72 6.90 27.13
C HIS A 76 17.78 7.92 26.48
N CYS A 77 16.52 7.94 26.91
CA CYS A 77 15.49 8.79 26.30
C CYS A 77 14.60 9.41 27.36
N VAL A 78 14.25 10.67 27.14
CA VAL A 78 13.20 11.39 27.89
C VAL A 78 12.07 11.78 26.96
N VAL A 79 10.87 11.95 27.52
CA VAL A 79 9.71 12.50 26.83
C VAL A 79 9.55 13.94 27.27
N ARG A 80 9.61 14.86 26.32
CA ARG A 80 9.21 16.26 26.51
C ARG A 80 7.76 16.43 26.08
N SER A 81 6.92 16.91 26.99
CA SER A 81 5.54 17.27 26.72
C SER A 81 5.34 18.78 26.97
N ILE A 82 4.36 19.35 26.29
CA ILE A 82 3.96 20.74 26.46
C ILE A 82 2.48 20.73 26.82
N GLU A 83 2.13 21.42 27.90
CA GLU A 83 0.72 21.59 28.24
C GLU A 83 -0.03 22.32 27.14
N PRO A 84 -1.28 21.94 26.84
CA PRO A 84 -2.07 22.64 25.85
C PRO A 84 -2.17 24.13 26.15
N TYR A 85 -2.05 24.96 25.12
CA TYR A 85 -2.03 26.41 25.28
C TYR A 85 -2.75 27.13 24.15
N VAL A 86 -3.18 28.36 24.42
CA VAL A 86 -3.79 29.24 23.42
C VAL A 86 -2.69 29.92 22.61
N HIS A 87 -2.70 29.69 21.31
CA HIS A 87 -1.76 30.29 20.37
C HIS A 87 -2.47 31.26 19.43
N ARG A 88 -1.98 32.49 19.36
CA ARG A 88 -2.41 33.49 18.40
C ARG A 88 -1.50 33.45 17.17
N PHE A 89 -2.01 32.91 16.07
CA PHE A 89 -1.33 33.01 14.77
C PHE A 89 -1.77 34.30 14.08
N ALA A 90 -0.85 35.24 13.86
CA ALA A 90 -1.16 36.52 13.25
C ALA A 90 -0.15 36.90 12.17
N LEU A 91 -0.62 37.44 11.04
CA LEU A 91 0.22 37.99 9.98
C LEU A 91 -0.56 38.95 9.08
N PHE A 92 0.17 39.81 8.38
CA PHE A 92 -0.40 40.53 7.24
C PHE A 92 -0.67 39.57 6.07
N ALA A 93 -1.81 39.77 5.42
CA ALA A 93 -2.31 39.01 4.29
C ALA A 93 -1.25 38.98 3.18
N LYS A 94 -0.97 37.77 2.69
CA LYS A 94 -0.02 37.57 1.58
C LYS A 94 -0.67 38.12 0.31
N GLY A 95 0.12 38.66 -0.62
CA GLY A 95 -0.44 39.21 -1.87
C GLY A 95 -1.29 38.22 -2.68
N ARG A 96 -1.01 36.91 -2.57
CA ARG A 96 -1.79 35.83 -3.19
C ARG A 96 -3.12 35.49 -2.48
N TRP A 97 -3.38 36.09 -1.32
CA TRP A 97 -4.61 35.91 -0.55
C TRP A 97 -5.67 36.96 -0.91
N ALA A 98 -5.26 38.07 -1.52
CA ALA A 98 -6.17 39.14 -1.88
C ALA A 98 -7.22 38.66 -2.88
N GLY A 99 -8.49 39.00 -2.64
CA GLY A 99 -9.63 38.64 -3.46
C GLY A 99 -10.18 37.23 -3.20
N ARG A 100 -9.66 36.50 -2.22
CA ARG A 100 -10.10 35.15 -1.85
C ARG A 100 -10.90 35.17 -0.55
N SER A 101 -11.93 34.33 -0.46
CA SER A 101 -12.66 34.13 0.81
C SER A 101 -11.79 33.38 1.83
N LEU A 102 -12.10 33.54 3.12
CA LEU A 102 -11.46 32.77 4.17
C LEU A 102 -11.66 31.25 3.99
N ARG A 103 -12.82 30.82 3.47
CA ARG A 103 -13.12 29.44 3.09
C ARG A 103 -12.13 28.88 2.08
N GLU A 104 -11.91 29.59 0.98
CA GLU A 104 -10.94 29.20 -0.06
C GLU A 104 -9.50 29.21 0.46
N LEU A 105 -9.20 30.17 1.33
CA LEU A 105 -7.89 30.32 1.94
C LEU A 105 -7.59 29.15 2.88
N PHE A 106 -8.54 28.74 3.73
CA PHE A 106 -8.38 27.56 4.58
C PHE A 106 -8.22 26.28 3.75
N ALA A 107 -9.06 26.07 2.73
CA ALA A 107 -8.98 24.88 1.88
C ALA A 107 -7.64 24.75 1.14
N SER A 108 -7.01 25.87 0.75
CA SER A 108 -5.80 25.86 -0.08
C SER A 108 -4.48 26.07 0.68
N GLU A 109 -4.46 26.90 1.72
CA GLU A 109 -3.24 27.26 2.46
C GLU A 109 -3.10 26.51 3.78
N PHE A 110 -4.22 25.99 4.30
CA PHE A 110 -4.27 25.25 5.56
C PHE A 110 -4.97 23.89 5.38
N PRO A 111 -4.54 23.05 4.42
CA PRO A 111 -5.22 21.79 4.08
C PRO A 111 -5.26 20.77 5.24
N THR A 112 -4.48 21.00 6.31
CA THR A 112 -4.48 20.17 7.52
C THR A 112 -5.62 20.53 8.49
N LEU A 113 -6.36 21.60 8.25
CA LEU A 113 -7.53 21.98 9.05
C LEU A 113 -8.79 21.44 8.37
N SER A 114 -9.61 20.68 9.08
CA SER A 114 -10.87 20.18 8.54
C SER A 114 -11.85 21.32 8.31
N THR A 115 -12.76 21.13 7.35
CA THR A 115 -13.84 22.08 7.08
C THR A 115 -14.67 22.35 8.33
N ASP A 116 -15.00 21.30 9.10
CA ASP A 116 -15.77 21.41 10.34
C ASP A 116 -15.06 22.26 11.39
N TYR A 117 -13.75 22.07 11.56
CA TYR A 117 -12.95 22.89 12.47
C TYR A 117 -12.96 24.37 12.06
N CYS A 118 -12.78 24.66 10.77
CA CYS A 118 -12.79 26.03 10.25
C CYS A 118 -14.16 26.71 10.47
N VAL A 119 -15.26 25.98 10.29
CA VAL A 119 -16.63 26.47 10.56
C VAL A 119 -16.79 26.81 12.04
N GLN A 120 -16.40 25.89 12.94
CA GLN A 120 -16.50 26.12 14.39
C GLN A 120 -15.62 27.28 14.85
N ALA A 121 -14.38 27.38 14.35
CA ALA A 121 -13.47 28.46 14.71
C ALA A 121 -14.02 29.84 14.30
N ALA A 122 -14.65 29.94 13.12
CA ALA A 122 -15.32 31.16 12.69
C ALA A 122 -16.51 31.50 13.59
N GLN A 123 -17.37 30.52 13.89
CA GLN A 123 -18.53 30.70 14.78
C GLN A 123 -18.15 31.13 16.20
N LEU A 124 -17.02 30.63 16.71
CA LEU A 124 -16.50 30.97 18.03
C LEU A 124 -15.73 32.31 18.07
N GLY A 125 -15.65 33.04 16.95
CA GLY A 125 -14.95 34.33 16.87
C GLY A 125 -13.44 34.23 17.00
N LEU A 126 -12.88 33.05 16.68
CA LEU A 126 -11.45 32.76 16.79
C LEU A 126 -10.66 33.19 15.55
N ILE A 127 -11.35 33.53 14.46
CA ILE A 127 -10.75 34.06 13.24
C ILE A 127 -11.08 35.54 13.15
N ARG A 128 -10.04 36.37 12.95
CA ARG A 128 -10.18 37.82 12.88
C ARG A 128 -9.45 38.41 11.68
N VAL A 129 -10.02 39.46 11.13
CA VAL A 129 -9.42 40.28 10.07
C VAL A 129 -9.45 41.73 10.51
N ASN A 130 -8.28 42.36 10.59
CA ASN A 130 -8.08 43.72 11.10
C ASN A 130 -8.63 43.93 12.52
N GLY A 131 -8.55 42.90 13.37
CA GLY A 131 -9.00 42.92 14.77
C GLY A 131 -10.48 42.52 14.97
N GLU A 132 -11.28 42.52 13.91
CA GLU A 132 -12.71 42.18 13.92
C GLU A 132 -12.94 40.70 13.65
N VAL A 133 -13.98 40.11 14.26
CA VAL A 133 -14.38 38.72 14.00
C VAL A 133 -14.80 38.57 12.54
N ALA A 134 -14.29 37.53 11.87
CA ALA A 134 -14.55 37.26 10.47
C ALA A 134 -15.18 35.88 10.28
N ASP A 135 -16.22 35.81 9.44
CA ASP A 135 -16.82 34.56 8.98
C ASP A 135 -16.02 33.94 7.83
N LEU A 136 -16.37 32.72 7.42
CA LEU A 136 -15.65 32.04 6.34
C LEU A 136 -15.85 32.67 4.95
N ASP A 137 -16.88 33.49 4.76
CA ASP A 137 -17.19 34.09 3.46
C ASP A 137 -16.54 35.48 3.31
N THR A 138 -15.94 36.00 4.39
CA THR A 138 -15.13 37.22 4.42
C THR A 138 -13.98 37.14 3.40
N VAL A 139 -13.93 38.12 2.50
CA VAL A 139 -12.92 38.22 1.44
C VAL A 139 -11.72 39.03 1.91
N ILE A 140 -10.53 38.42 1.86
CA ILE A 140 -9.28 39.06 2.27
C ILE A 140 -8.83 40.09 1.23
N LYS A 141 -8.48 41.29 1.70
CA LYS A 141 -7.91 42.38 0.90
C LYS A 141 -6.39 42.42 1.05
N GLY A 142 -5.73 43.02 0.05
CA GLY A 142 -4.28 43.20 0.08
C GLY A 142 -3.86 44.11 1.24
N GLY A 143 -3.12 43.56 2.19
CA GLY A 143 -2.62 44.30 3.36
C GLY A 143 -3.43 44.12 4.64
N ASP A 144 -4.52 43.35 4.61
CA ASP A 144 -5.29 43.01 5.82
C ASP A 144 -4.43 42.31 6.87
N PHE A 145 -4.73 42.50 8.15
CA PHE A 145 -4.11 41.79 9.25
C PHE A 145 -4.97 40.58 9.63
N PHE A 146 -4.50 39.38 9.33
CA PHE A 146 -5.21 38.13 9.60
C PHE A 146 -4.75 37.53 10.92
N GLU A 147 -5.72 37.05 11.70
CA GLU A 147 -5.48 36.39 12.97
C GLU A 147 -6.32 35.13 13.12
N HIS A 148 -5.73 34.11 13.72
CA HIS A 148 -6.37 32.85 14.05
C HIS A 148 -5.91 32.42 15.44
N ILE A 149 -6.81 32.52 16.40
CA ILE A 149 -6.61 32.08 17.78
C ILE A 149 -6.96 30.60 17.85
N LYS A 150 -6.04 29.76 18.32
CA LYS A 150 -6.29 28.33 18.39
C LYS A 150 -5.72 27.71 19.65
N HIS A 151 -6.45 26.76 20.20
CA HIS A 151 -5.92 25.86 21.21
C HIS A 151 -4.94 24.89 20.53
N ARG A 152 -3.68 24.87 20.98
CA ARG A 152 -2.64 24.01 20.42
C ARG A 152 -2.34 22.86 21.36
N HIS A 153 -2.23 21.68 20.76
CA HIS A 153 -1.64 20.49 21.37
C HIS A 153 -0.40 20.16 20.54
N GLU A 154 0.77 20.27 21.13
CA GLU A 154 2.00 19.84 20.48
C GLU A 154 2.24 18.35 20.74
N PRO A 155 2.72 17.59 19.75
CA PRO A 155 3.02 16.19 19.97
C PRO A 155 4.18 16.04 20.96
N ASN A 156 4.10 15.02 21.80
CA ASN A 156 5.19 14.64 22.70
C ASN A 156 6.46 14.33 21.89
N MET A 157 7.60 14.74 22.43
CA MET A 157 8.91 14.55 21.81
C MET A 157 9.75 13.55 22.58
N HIS A 158 10.19 12.50 21.90
CA HIS A 158 11.16 11.56 22.43
C HIS A 158 12.57 12.07 22.11
N LEU A 159 13.30 12.45 23.15
CA LEU A 159 14.60 13.11 23.03
C LEU A 159 15.70 12.19 23.58
N PRO A 160 16.76 11.90 22.80
CA PRO A 160 17.88 11.13 23.31
C PRO A 160 18.66 11.96 24.34
N VAL A 161 19.12 11.29 25.40
CA VAL A 161 19.95 11.84 26.47
C VAL A 161 21.09 10.89 26.78
N GLU A 162 22.15 11.41 27.40
CA GLU A 162 23.28 10.59 27.85
C GLU A 162 22.87 9.67 29.02
N ASP A 163 23.49 8.50 29.14
CA ASP A 163 23.13 7.46 30.10
C ASP A 163 23.23 7.91 31.57
N SER A 164 24.03 8.93 31.85
CA SER A 164 24.24 9.56 33.16
C SER A 164 23.16 10.60 33.55
N THR A 165 22.18 10.84 32.68
CA THR A 165 21.19 11.92 32.87
C THR A 165 20.09 11.51 33.86
N GLU A 166 20.04 12.13 35.05
CA GLU A 166 18.93 11.96 35.99
C GLU A 166 17.67 12.71 35.52
N VAL A 167 16.61 11.96 35.21
CA VAL A 167 15.39 12.54 34.60
C VAL A 167 14.54 13.34 35.59
N SER A 168 14.53 12.94 36.87
CA SER A 168 13.69 13.57 37.92
C SER A 168 14.10 14.99 38.29
N THR A 169 15.29 15.44 37.91
CA THR A 169 15.83 16.78 38.20
C THR A 169 15.98 17.64 36.93
N LEU A 170 15.51 17.13 35.79
CA LEU A 170 15.83 17.69 34.49
C LEU A 170 14.95 18.90 34.14
N LYS A 171 15.52 20.10 34.26
CA LYS A 171 14.87 21.35 33.86
C LYS A 171 15.20 21.81 32.44
N SER A 172 16.31 21.33 31.86
CA SER A 172 16.79 21.71 30.53
C SER A 172 17.59 20.57 29.88
N LEU A 173 17.34 20.34 28.59
CA LEU A 173 18.13 19.42 27.76
C LEU A 173 19.07 20.16 26.83
N SER A 174 18.76 21.40 26.49
CA SER A 174 19.36 22.04 25.33
C SER A 174 20.86 22.31 25.49
N LYS A 175 21.39 22.30 26.72
CA LYS A 175 22.83 22.47 26.99
C LYS A 175 23.67 21.30 26.51
N THR A 176 23.15 20.08 26.55
CA THR A 176 23.89 18.88 26.10
C THR A 176 24.07 18.84 24.58
N TRP A 177 23.27 19.62 23.85
CA TRP A 177 23.36 19.71 22.39
C TRP A 177 24.31 20.81 21.92
N ILE A 178 24.73 21.74 22.78
CA ILE A 178 25.61 22.85 22.40
C ILE A 178 27.04 22.33 22.35
N HIS A 179 27.60 22.24 21.14
CA HIS A 179 29.00 21.87 20.94
C HIS A 179 29.95 23.06 21.07
N PHE A 180 29.50 24.23 20.64
CA PHE A 180 30.33 25.44 20.63
C PHE A 180 29.47 26.69 20.71
N GLU A 181 29.93 27.73 21.40
CA GLU A 181 29.22 28.99 21.51
C GLU A 181 30.17 30.17 21.68
N THR A 182 29.83 31.29 21.03
CA THR A 182 30.46 32.61 21.19
C THR A 182 29.38 33.68 21.41
N ASP A 183 29.78 34.93 21.59
CA ASP A 183 28.85 36.07 21.66
C ASP A 183 28.05 36.28 20.35
N GLU A 184 28.52 35.75 19.23
CA GLU A 184 27.90 35.96 17.91
C GLU A 184 27.13 34.74 17.37
N LEU A 185 27.52 33.52 17.75
CA LEU A 185 26.93 32.28 17.21
C LEU A 185 26.96 31.11 18.21
N MET A 186 26.23 30.06 17.86
CA MET A 186 26.19 28.78 18.55
C MET A 186 26.16 27.65 17.52
N VAL A 187 26.90 26.58 17.80
CA VAL A 187 26.86 25.32 17.05
C VAL A 187 26.20 24.27 17.92
N VAL A 188 25.12 23.69 17.42
CA VAL A 188 24.29 22.73 18.13
C VAL A 188 24.28 21.41 17.36
N ASP A 189 24.55 20.29 18.01
CA ASP A 189 24.27 18.97 17.44
C ASP A 189 22.80 18.64 17.67
N LYS A 190 21.99 18.91 16.65
CA LYS A 190 20.55 18.77 16.72
C LYS A 190 20.21 17.28 16.73
N PRO A 191 19.45 16.77 17.72
CA PRO A 191 18.90 15.43 17.65
C PRO A 191 17.94 15.25 16.47
N SER A 192 17.75 14.00 16.03
CA SER A 192 16.67 13.67 15.09
C SER A 192 15.30 13.83 15.76
N GLY A 193 14.25 14.06 14.97
CA GLY A 193 12.88 14.24 15.45
C GLY A 193 12.47 15.69 15.72
N ILE A 194 13.43 16.63 15.82
CA ILE A 194 13.18 18.04 16.17
C ILE A 194 13.25 18.96 14.94
N PRO A 195 12.21 19.79 14.66
CA PRO A 195 12.31 20.83 13.66
C PRO A 195 13.18 21.99 14.17
N VAL A 196 13.95 22.62 13.29
CA VAL A 196 14.89 23.70 13.67
C VAL A 196 14.15 24.94 14.20
N HIS A 197 13.05 25.33 13.55
CA HIS A 197 12.27 26.53 13.87
C HIS A 197 10.78 26.16 13.91
N PRO A 198 9.93 27.01 14.53
CA PRO A 198 8.50 26.76 14.62
C PRO A 198 7.87 26.42 13.28
N THR A 199 7.18 25.29 13.20
CA THR A 199 6.51 24.84 11.98
C THR A 199 5.38 23.85 12.29
N GLY A 200 4.27 23.96 11.57
CA GLY A 200 3.12 23.06 11.70
C GLY A 200 2.59 22.97 13.14
N SER A 201 2.68 21.77 13.72
CA SER A 201 2.30 21.43 15.10
C SER A 201 3.42 21.62 16.13
N PHE A 202 4.63 22.02 15.71
CA PHE A 202 5.80 22.17 16.58
C PHE A 202 6.18 23.64 16.71
N GLN A 203 5.66 24.32 17.73
CA GLN A 203 5.95 25.73 17.99
C GLN A 203 6.98 25.81 19.12
N LEU A 204 6.61 25.38 20.32
CA LEU A 204 7.49 25.30 21.49
C LEU A 204 8.40 24.05 21.45
N ASN A 205 8.02 23.01 20.69
CA ASN A 205 8.83 21.83 20.41
C ASN A 205 9.75 21.99 19.16
N SER A 206 10.23 23.22 18.92
CA SER A 206 11.26 23.50 17.89
C SER A 206 12.60 23.82 18.55
N LEU A 207 13.72 23.47 17.89
CA LEU A 207 15.05 23.60 18.48
C LEU A 207 15.34 25.01 18.98
N THR A 208 15.04 26.04 18.19
CA THR A 208 15.26 27.43 18.61
C THR A 208 14.43 27.78 19.84
N HIS A 209 13.15 27.41 19.88
CA HIS A 209 12.30 27.69 21.06
C HIS A 209 12.76 26.91 22.29
N MET A 210 13.18 25.66 22.13
CA MET A 210 13.70 24.85 23.23
C MET A 210 14.98 25.47 23.81
N LEU A 211 15.94 25.88 22.97
CA LEU A 211 17.17 26.57 23.41
C LEU A 211 16.88 27.91 24.09
N GLN A 212 15.91 28.67 23.57
CA GLN A 212 15.51 29.96 24.13
C GLN A 212 14.79 29.80 25.47
N HIS A 213 13.87 28.84 25.56
CA HIS A 213 13.13 28.49 26.77
C HIS A 213 14.09 28.05 27.87
N ASP A 214 14.94 27.05 27.58
CA ASP A 214 15.88 26.49 28.55
C ASP A 214 16.87 27.54 29.10
N ARG A 215 17.22 28.56 28.29
CA ARG A 215 18.00 29.69 28.79
C ARG A 215 17.22 30.65 29.65
N ARG A 216 15.97 30.95 29.32
CA ARG A 216 15.11 31.78 30.18
C ARG A 216 14.97 31.15 31.55
N GLU A 217 14.66 29.85 31.61
CA GLU A 217 14.59 29.09 32.86
C GLU A 217 15.92 29.13 33.65
N ALA A 218 17.06 29.00 32.97
CA ALA A 218 18.38 29.11 33.61
C ALA A 218 18.73 30.53 34.09
N THR A 219 18.06 31.57 33.60
CA THR A 219 18.32 32.97 33.96
C THR A 219 17.40 33.44 35.09
N VAL A 220 16.19 32.87 35.22
CA VAL A 220 15.25 33.14 36.34
C VAL A 220 15.84 32.76 37.71
N GLU A 221 16.82 31.84 37.77
CA GLU A 221 17.55 31.49 38.99
C GLU A 221 18.63 32.54 39.39
N LYS A 222 18.86 33.59 38.59
CA LYS A 222 19.76 34.72 38.93
C LYS A 222 18.96 36.03 38.90
N GLU A 223 18.85 36.71 40.04
CA GLU A 223 18.28 38.06 40.12
C GLU A 223 19.06 39.04 39.23
N VAL A 224 18.62 39.25 37.99
CA VAL A 224 19.12 40.32 37.11
C VAL A 224 17.97 40.87 36.26
N GLU A 225 17.89 42.19 36.25
CA GLU A 225 17.02 43.06 35.45
C GLU A 225 17.18 42.82 33.93
N GLU A 226 16.10 43.05 33.18
CA GLU A 226 16.01 43.07 31.71
C GLU A 226 16.70 41.89 31.00
N THR A 227 16.03 40.73 30.98
CA THR A 227 16.40 39.61 30.10
C THR A 227 16.20 40.02 28.64
N GLU A 228 17.29 40.44 27.97
CA GLU A 228 17.34 40.44 26.50
C GLU A 228 16.90 39.05 26.01
N THR A 229 15.78 38.99 25.30
CA THR A 229 15.31 37.73 24.72
C THR A 229 16.36 37.27 23.71
N LEU A 230 17.09 36.20 24.05
CA LEU A 230 18.06 35.60 23.14
C LEU A 230 17.33 35.17 21.87
N GLU A 231 17.47 35.91 20.76
CA GLU A 231 16.95 35.52 19.47
C GLU A 231 17.97 34.66 18.73
N LEU A 232 17.54 33.48 18.26
CA LEU A 232 18.40 32.55 17.52
C LEU A 232 17.96 32.48 16.05
N PHE A 233 18.92 32.71 15.16
CA PHE A 233 18.72 32.77 13.72
C PHE A 233 19.47 31.62 13.06
N PRO A 234 18.77 30.58 12.54
CA PRO A 234 19.42 29.49 11.83
C PRO A 234 20.19 29.99 10.61
N VAL A 235 21.49 29.71 10.56
CA VAL A 235 22.35 30.04 9.42
C VAL A 235 22.09 29.06 8.26
N HIS A 236 21.95 27.78 8.59
CA HIS A 236 21.44 26.75 7.69
C HIS A 236 20.35 25.95 8.41
N ARG A 237 19.77 24.96 7.75
CA ARG A 237 18.69 24.13 8.31
C ARG A 237 18.96 22.65 8.10
N LEU A 238 18.55 21.85 9.06
CA LEU A 238 18.43 20.40 8.96
C LEU A 238 16.94 20.04 9.02
N ASP A 239 16.55 19.01 8.27
CA ASP A 239 15.19 18.48 8.34
C ASP A 239 14.90 17.92 9.73
N ARG A 240 13.60 17.79 10.05
CA ARG A 240 13.14 17.27 11.35
C ARG A 240 13.82 15.94 11.70
N LEU A 241 13.91 15.03 10.75
CA LEU A 241 14.45 13.68 10.92
C LEU A 241 15.97 13.57 10.67
N THR A 242 16.65 14.69 10.45
CA THR A 242 18.10 14.72 10.23
C THR A 242 18.78 15.21 11.50
N SER A 243 19.67 14.41 12.09
CA SER A 243 20.54 14.85 13.18
C SER A 243 21.80 15.53 12.65
N GLY A 244 22.56 16.18 13.53
CA GLY A 244 23.89 16.72 13.22
C GLY A 244 24.04 18.21 13.53
N LEU A 245 25.23 18.72 13.22
CA LEU A 245 25.63 20.08 13.55
C LEU A 245 24.82 21.15 12.80
N LEU A 246 24.40 22.16 13.55
CA LEU A 246 23.63 23.30 13.09
C LEU A 246 24.22 24.59 13.65
N ILE A 247 24.50 25.56 12.77
CA ILE A 247 24.94 26.89 13.18
C ILE A 247 23.71 27.80 13.36
N LEU A 248 23.59 28.39 14.54
CA LEU A 248 22.62 29.41 14.91
C LEU A 248 23.37 30.71 15.21
N ALA A 249 23.03 31.82 14.54
CA ALA A 249 23.57 33.12 14.91
C ALA A 249 22.68 33.80 15.95
N LYS A 250 23.27 34.65 16.80
CA LYS A 250 22.55 35.43 17.81
C LYS A 250 22.01 36.77 17.29
N SER A 251 22.28 37.09 16.02
CA SER A 251 21.70 38.25 15.34
C SER A 251 21.39 37.94 13.88
N ALA A 252 20.37 38.61 13.34
CA ALA A 252 19.98 38.47 11.94
C ALA A 252 21.11 38.92 10.98
N ASP A 253 21.91 39.91 11.36
CA ASP A 253 23.05 40.38 10.57
C ASP A 253 24.14 39.30 10.48
N LYS A 254 24.47 38.68 11.62
CA LYS A 254 25.46 37.61 11.65
C LYS A 254 24.97 36.37 10.90
N ALA A 255 23.69 36.00 11.05
CA ALA A 255 23.10 34.91 10.27
C ALA A 255 23.24 35.14 8.77
N ARG A 256 22.97 36.37 8.30
CA ARG A 256 23.13 36.73 6.88
C ARG A 256 24.59 36.67 6.42
N SER A 257 25.54 37.17 7.22
CA SER A 257 26.97 37.09 6.91
C SER A 257 27.41 35.64 6.78
N LEU A 258 27.14 34.82 7.79
CA LEU A 258 27.53 33.41 7.81
C LEU A 258 26.84 32.61 6.71
N THR A 259 25.56 32.90 6.40
CA THR A 259 24.87 32.26 5.28
C THR A 259 25.55 32.62 3.95
N ALA A 260 25.93 33.89 3.77
CA ALA A 260 26.65 34.34 2.59
C ALA A 260 28.03 33.69 2.48
N GLU A 261 28.78 33.61 3.58
CA GLU A 261 30.07 32.92 3.63
C GLU A 261 29.95 31.42 3.30
N LEU A 262 28.92 30.75 3.81
CA LEU A 262 28.61 29.34 3.49
C LEU A 262 28.08 29.12 2.06
N THR A 263 27.65 30.17 1.35
CA THR A 263 27.08 30.07 0.00
C THR A 263 27.92 30.75 -1.07
N ALA A 264 29.05 31.34 -0.70
CA ALA A 264 29.93 32.03 -1.64
C ALA A 264 30.62 31.01 -2.55
N THR A 265 30.41 31.14 -3.87
CA THR A 265 31.18 30.42 -4.89
C THR A 265 32.60 30.99 -4.97
N SER A 266 33.57 30.14 -5.31
CA SER A 266 35.02 30.43 -5.39
C SER A 266 35.46 31.51 -6.39
N SER A 267 34.55 32.35 -6.92
CA SER A 267 34.84 33.20 -8.07
C SER A 267 35.15 34.69 -7.80
N ASP A 268 34.94 35.26 -6.60
CA ASP A 268 35.08 36.74 -6.45
C ASP A 268 35.76 37.27 -5.18
N VAL A 269 36.43 36.44 -4.37
CA VAL A 269 37.25 36.96 -3.25
C VAL A 269 38.58 36.22 -3.20
N GLY A 270 39.68 36.98 -3.31
CA GLY A 270 41.04 36.48 -3.47
C GLY A 270 41.50 35.46 -2.41
N ALA A 271 42.49 34.67 -2.83
CA ALA A 271 43.37 33.78 -2.06
C ALA A 271 43.03 33.62 -0.56
N GLY A 272 42.13 32.69 -0.27
CA GLY A 272 41.74 32.33 1.09
C GLY A 272 40.30 31.83 1.28
N SER A 273 39.52 31.63 0.19
CA SER A 273 38.14 31.16 0.33
C SER A 273 38.12 29.75 0.93
N ARG A 274 37.62 29.63 2.16
CA ARG A 274 37.32 28.35 2.78
C ARG A 274 36.12 27.76 2.04
N SER A 275 36.34 26.72 1.22
CA SER A 275 35.25 25.90 0.72
C SER A 275 34.66 25.12 1.90
N VAL A 276 33.33 25.07 1.96
CA VAL A 276 32.62 24.32 3.00
C VAL A 276 31.94 23.14 2.32
N GLN A 277 32.55 21.97 2.47
CA GLN A 277 31.97 20.71 2.02
C GLN A 277 30.91 20.24 3.01
N LYS A 278 29.83 19.65 2.47
CA LYS A 278 28.83 18.96 3.28
C LYS A 278 28.85 17.48 2.97
N TYR A 279 28.89 16.69 4.03
CA TYR A 279 28.76 15.25 3.98
C TYR A 279 27.45 14.85 4.65
N TYR A 280 26.61 14.12 3.93
CA TYR A 280 25.47 13.43 4.51
C TYR A 280 25.80 11.95 4.61
N VAL A 281 25.67 11.40 5.82
CA VAL A 281 25.67 9.95 6.01
C VAL A 281 24.21 9.52 6.08
N ALA A 282 23.76 8.74 5.09
CA ALA A 282 22.42 8.19 5.07
C ALA A 282 22.47 6.67 4.90
N ARG A 283 21.57 5.98 5.61
CA ARG A 283 21.27 4.57 5.36
C ARG A 283 20.17 4.53 4.32
N VAL A 284 20.42 3.92 3.16
CA VAL A 284 19.47 3.86 2.05
C VAL A 284 18.90 2.44 1.86
N LYS A 285 17.74 2.34 1.21
CA LYS A 285 17.21 1.05 0.74
C LYS A 285 17.94 0.64 -0.54
N GLY A 286 18.30 -0.64 -0.66
CA GLY A 286 19.04 -1.17 -1.80
C GLY A 286 20.56 -1.10 -1.66
N GLU A 287 21.27 -1.55 -2.70
CA GLU A 287 22.72 -1.50 -2.81
C GLU A 287 23.13 -0.26 -3.61
N PHE A 288 23.73 0.74 -2.95
CA PHE A 288 24.16 1.98 -3.60
C PHE A 288 25.45 1.72 -4.38
N PRO A 289 25.56 2.15 -5.66
CA PRO A 289 26.71 1.84 -6.50
C PRO A 289 28.02 2.44 -5.96
N ASP A 290 29.13 1.73 -6.16
CA ASP A 290 30.47 2.10 -5.64
C ASP A 290 30.95 3.45 -6.18
N THR A 291 30.60 3.79 -7.43
CA THR A 291 30.83 5.12 -8.02
C THR A 291 29.83 5.39 -9.13
N GLU A 292 29.19 6.55 -9.14
CA GLU A 292 28.48 7.08 -10.32
C GLU A 292 28.96 8.49 -10.63
N GLY A 293 29.27 8.75 -11.90
CA GLY A 293 29.79 10.01 -12.41
C GLY A 293 28.74 11.11 -12.48
N GLY A 294 28.13 11.48 -11.35
CA GLY A 294 27.17 12.58 -11.24
C GLY A 294 25.85 12.37 -12.00
N PHE A 295 24.77 12.96 -11.50
CA PHE A 295 23.42 12.75 -12.03
C PHE A 295 22.80 14.02 -12.59
N ALA A 296 21.92 13.83 -13.58
CA ALA A 296 21.11 14.88 -14.18
C ALA A 296 20.17 15.53 -13.14
N ALA A 297 19.77 16.78 -13.42
CA ALA A 297 18.94 17.56 -12.51
C ALA A 297 17.55 16.92 -12.28
N VAL A 298 17.14 16.82 -11.01
CA VAL A 298 15.81 16.32 -10.63
C VAL A 298 14.74 17.32 -11.09
N LYS A 299 13.80 16.88 -11.95
CA LYS A 299 12.57 17.64 -12.27
C LYS A 299 11.77 17.81 -10.97
N GLY A 300 11.30 19.03 -10.71
CA GLY A 300 10.65 19.40 -9.45
C GLY A 300 9.53 18.43 -9.04
N LEU A 301 9.59 17.93 -7.79
CA LEU A 301 8.54 17.09 -7.21
C LEU A 301 7.46 17.93 -6.54
N ASN A 302 6.19 17.57 -6.78
CA ASN A 302 5.03 18.13 -6.11
C ASN A 302 4.24 16.99 -5.45
N SER A 303 4.30 16.89 -4.13
CA SER A 303 3.58 15.85 -3.36
C SER A 303 2.27 16.36 -2.73
N GLY A 304 1.74 17.50 -3.18
CA GLY A 304 0.54 18.13 -2.62
C GLY A 304 0.78 18.84 -1.26
N LEU A 305 1.69 18.33 -0.42
CA LEU A 305 2.11 18.94 0.85
C LEU A 305 3.45 19.69 0.75
N VAL A 306 4.32 19.30 -0.19
CA VAL A 306 5.62 19.94 -0.44
C VAL A 306 5.79 20.17 -1.94
N LYS A 307 6.09 21.43 -2.31
CA LYS A 307 6.46 21.81 -3.67
C LYS A 307 7.95 22.10 -3.73
N ILE A 308 8.69 21.36 -4.55
CA ILE A 308 10.09 21.61 -4.84
C ILE A 308 10.17 22.08 -6.29
N ASP A 309 10.25 23.40 -6.50
CA ASP A 309 10.45 23.95 -7.85
C ASP A 309 11.84 23.52 -8.38
N SER A 310 11.90 23.13 -9.66
CA SER A 310 13.16 22.85 -10.37
C SER A 310 14.08 24.06 -10.23
N ALA A 311 15.27 23.86 -9.67
CA ALA A 311 16.32 24.84 -9.85
C ALA A 311 16.71 24.78 -11.34
N SER A 312 16.53 25.89 -12.06
CA SER A 312 17.29 26.11 -13.29
C SER A 312 18.77 26.00 -12.91
N ASP A 313 19.45 25.05 -13.54
CA ASP A 313 20.91 24.82 -13.56
C ASP A 313 21.50 23.91 -12.46
N GLY A 314 21.77 22.64 -12.83
CA GLY A 314 23.08 22.01 -12.58
C GLY A 314 23.15 20.69 -11.80
N PHE A 315 24.01 19.79 -12.30
CA PHE A 315 24.45 18.46 -11.81
C PHE A 315 24.80 18.30 -10.32
N TRP A 316 24.38 17.21 -9.68
CA TRP A 316 24.96 16.77 -8.39
C TRP A 316 25.99 15.68 -8.65
N ARG A 317 27.20 15.82 -8.11
CA ARG A 317 28.18 14.73 -8.06
C ARG A 317 27.95 13.96 -6.76
N VAL A 318 27.65 12.67 -6.85
CA VAL A 318 27.56 11.80 -5.67
C VAL A 318 28.76 10.87 -5.71
N THR A 319 29.75 11.16 -4.89
CA THR A 319 30.93 10.34 -4.70
C THR A 319 30.75 9.54 -3.41
N ALA A 320 30.65 8.22 -3.51
CA ALA A 320 30.64 7.31 -2.36
C ALA A 320 32.01 6.63 -2.20
N PRO A 321 33.02 7.27 -1.60
CA PRO A 321 34.21 6.53 -1.20
C PRO A 321 33.83 5.54 -0.10
N ILE A 322 34.05 4.24 -0.37
CA ILE A 322 33.83 3.12 0.54
C ILE A 322 34.39 3.41 1.92
N GLY A 323 33.54 3.27 2.95
CA GLY A 323 33.93 3.39 4.34
C GLY A 323 32.87 2.81 5.28
N LEU A 324 33.04 1.53 5.64
CA LEU A 324 32.25 0.70 6.57
C LEU A 324 30.94 0.12 6.01
N MET A 325 31.10 -0.90 5.15
CA MET A 325 30.16 -2.03 5.11
C MET A 325 30.07 -2.63 6.52
N SER A 326 28.87 -2.69 7.11
CA SER A 326 28.64 -3.54 8.28
C SER A 326 28.24 -4.92 7.75
N PRO A 327 29.03 -6.00 7.99
CA PRO A 327 28.77 -7.33 7.41
C PRO A 327 27.54 -8.06 7.97
N ARG A 328 26.60 -7.36 8.63
CA ARG A 328 25.51 -8.02 9.38
C ARG A 328 24.09 -7.55 9.06
N GLN A 329 23.88 -6.52 8.23
CA GLN A 329 22.53 -5.95 8.08
C GLN A 329 22.07 -5.51 6.66
N GLY A 330 22.79 -5.77 5.57
CA GLY A 330 22.23 -5.58 4.21
C GLY A 330 21.77 -4.15 3.86
N HIS A 331 22.44 -3.11 4.36
CA HIS A 331 22.17 -1.72 3.97
C HIS A 331 23.46 -0.98 3.66
N VAL A 332 23.38 -0.08 2.68
CA VAL A 332 24.50 0.78 2.29
C VAL A 332 24.44 2.12 3.01
N ARG A 333 25.60 2.54 3.53
CA ARG A 333 25.83 3.91 4.00
C ARG A 333 26.36 4.70 2.82
N CYS A 334 25.58 5.63 2.31
CA CYS A 334 26.07 6.55 1.29
C CYS A 334 26.60 7.81 1.97
N VAL A 335 27.77 8.27 1.53
CA VAL A 335 28.25 9.62 1.79
C VAL A 335 27.96 10.44 0.54
N ILE A 336 27.24 11.55 0.69
CA ILE A 336 26.98 12.47 -0.43
C ILE A 336 27.72 13.76 -0.17
N GLU A 337 28.65 14.07 -1.07
CA GLU A 337 29.39 15.34 -1.12
C GLU A 337 28.63 16.34 -2.00
N ALA A 338 28.34 17.52 -1.48
CA ALA A 338 27.77 18.61 -2.27
C ALA A 338 28.90 19.59 -2.68
N GLU A 339 29.13 19.79 -3.98
CA GLU A 339 30.14 20.75 -4.48
C GLU A 339 29.70 22.23 -4.34
N ASP A 340 30.71 23.10 -4.24
CA ASP A 340 30.78 24.50 -3.74
C ASP A 340 29.85 25.57 -4.38
N SER A 341 28.80 25.23 -5.14
CA SER A 341 28.05 26.24 -5.92
C SER A 341 26.55 26.34 -5.71
N LYS A 342 25.96 25.64 -4.71
CA LYS A 342 24.50 25.41 -4.75
C LYS A 342 23.74 25.68 -3.45
N PRO A 343 22.49 26.19 -3.55
CA PRO A 343 21.71 26.59 -2.38
C PRO A 343 21.25 25.38 -1.54
N TRP A 344 21.64 25.39 -0.27
CA TRP A 344 21.34 24.47 0.85
C TRP A 344 19.83 24.26 1.14
N ARG A 345 19.04 23.70 0.22
CA ARG A 345 17.59 23.48 0.46
C ARG A 345 17.32 22.22 1.30
N THR A 346 16.23 22.27 2.06
CA THR A 346 15.89 21.39 3.19
C THR A 346 15.67 19.91 2.85
N HIS A 347 14.94 19.60 1.76
CA HIS A 347 14.56 18.21 1.44
C HIS A 347 15.46 17.52 0.41
N GLN A 348 16.52 18.19 -0.06
CA GLN A 348 17.19 17.79 -1.30
C GLN A 348 17.76 16.38 -1.22
N ILE A 349 18.45 16.01 -0.14
CA ILE A 349 19.11 14.70 -0.06
C ILE A 349 18.12 13.52 -0.11
N ARG A 350 16.99 13.64 0.59
CA ARG A 350 15.93 12.62 0.66
C ARG A 350 15.27 12.41 -0.71
N VAL A 351 15.05 13.52 -1.43
CA VAL A 351 14.45 13.54 -2.77
C VAL A 351 15.43 13.08 -3.84
N HIS A 352 16.71 13.46 -3.75
CA HIS A 352 17.75 12.98 -4.65
C HIS A 352 17.92 11.48 -4.51
N LEU A 353 18.08 10.99 -3.28
CA LEU A 353 18.20 9.56 -3.00
C LEU A 353 16.95 8.78 -3.44
N GLN A 354 15.74 9.30 -3.22
CA GLN A 354 14.52 8.69 -3.75
C GLN A 354 14.49 8.68 -5.29
N HIS A 355 14.87 9.78 -5.94
CA HIS A 355 14.91 9.88 -7.40
C HIS A 355 15.90 8.89 -8.02
N LEU A 356 17.01 8.64 -7.33
CA LEU A 356 18.02 7.65 -7.71
C LEU A 356 17.58 6.20 -7.44
N GLY A 357 16.38 5.97 -6.90
CA GLY A 357 15.90 4.63 -6.54
C GLY A 357 16.43 4.11 -5.20
N PHE A 358 17.19 4.92 -4.46
CA PHE A 358 17.81 4.58 -3.17
C PHE A 358 17.25 5.43 -2.01
N PRO A 359 15.94 5.45 -1.73
CA PRO A 359 15.38 6.30 -0.69
C PRO A 359 15.98 6.00 0.68
N ILE A 360 16.07 7.02 1.55
CA ILE A 360 16.57 6.85 2.92
C ILE A 360 15.66 5.87 3.68
N VAL A 361 16.28 4.93 4.40
CA VAL A 361 15.59 3.97 5.25
C VAL A 361 14.81 4.71 6.33
N ASN A 362 13.58 4.30 6.59
CA ASN A 362 12.66 4.91 7.56
C ASN A 362 12.31 6.37 7.26
N ASP A 363 12.48 6.83 6.01
CA ASP A 363 11.95 8.12 5.59
C ASP A 363 10.41 8.05 5.43
N PRO A 364 9.61 8.70 6.29
CA PRO A 364 8.16 8.60 6.23
C PRO A 364 7.52 9.44 5.11
N MET A 365 8.28 10.31 4.43
CA MET A 365 7.77 11.21 3.40
C MET A 365 8.19 10.79 1.99
N TYR A 366 9.43 10.33 1.83
CA TYR A 366 10.04 9.99 0.55
C TYR A 366 10.47 8.51 0.47
N GLY A 367 10.20 7.72 1.51
CA GLY A 367 10.58 6.30 1.60
C GLY A 367 9.55 5.30 1.07
N SER A 368 8.34 5.78 0.71
CA SER A 368 7.33 5.04 -0.05
C SER A 368 7.53 5.32 -1.55
N VAL A 369 7.79 4.27 -2.30
CA VAL A 369 7.93 4.35 -3.76
C VAL A 369 6.54 4.09 -4.35
N ASN A 370 6.03 5.02 -5.17
CA ASN A 370 5.06 4.68 -6.21
C ASN A 370 5.86 3.99 -7.31
N GLU A 371 5.55 2.72 -7.58
CA GLU A 371 6.31 1.79 -8.44
C GLU A 371 6.44 2.23 -9.93
N GLU A 372 5.73 3.27 -10.36
CA GLU A 372 5.67 3.68 -11.77
C GLU A 372 6.89 4.45 -12.32
N LYS A 373 7.93 4.78 -11.53
CA LYS A 373 8.98 5.73 -11.97
C LYS A 373 10.45 5.23 -11.99
N THR A 374 10.73 3.96 -11.78
CA THR A 374 12.13 3.45 -11.66
C THR A 374 12.47 2.24 -12.54
N LEU A 375 11.86 2.12 -13.72
CA LEU A 375 12.02 0.92 -14.58
C LEU A 375 13.21 0.94 -15.57
N GLU A 376 14.04 1.97 -15.65
CA GLU A 376 15.06 2.05 -16.72
C GLU A 376 16.46 1.44 -16.44
N PRO A 377 17.01 1.29 -15.21
CA PRO A 377 18.36 0.72 -15.06
C PRO A 377 18.47 -0.74 -14.56
N MET A 378 17.41 -1.36 -14.04
CA MET A 378 17.52 -2.63 -13.27
C MET A 378 17.49 -3.93 -14.11
N LEU A 379 17.56 -3.84 -15.44
CA LEU A 379 17.68 -4.99 -16.34
C LEU A 379 19.11 -5.55 -16.35
N SER A 380 19.62 -6.03 -15.22
CA SER A 380 20.87 -6.79 -15.14
C SER A 380 21.07 -7.31 -13.72
N LEU A 381 21.32 -8.62 -13.58
CA LEU A 381 21.75 -9.37 -12.39
C LEU A 381 20.66 -10.12 -11.61
N SER A 382 20.28 -11.25 -12.20
CA SER A 382 19.74 -12.42 -11.50
C SER A 382 20.85 -13.20 -10.79
N LYS A 383 20.67 -13.52 -9.49
CA LYS A 383 20.87 -14.84 -8.81
C LYS A 383 21.48 -14.76 -7.39
N LEU A 384 20.80 -15.49 -6.47
CA LEU A 384 21.25 -16.09 -5.17
C LEU A 384 21.28 -15.19 -3.91
N PRO A 385 21.29 -15.76 -2.68
CA PRO A 385 20.23 -16.56 -2.05
C PRO A 385 19.85 -16.02 -0.65
N THR A 386 18.66 -16.41 -0.20
CA THR A 386 18.04 -16.06 1.09
C THR A 386 18.85 -16.60 2.28
N VAL A 387 19.39 -15.73 3.15
CA VAL A 387 19.32 -15.80 4.64
C VAL A 387 19.80 -14.44 5.23
N LEU A 388 18.92 -13.71 5.93
CA LEU A 388 19.23 -12.52 6.74
C LEU A 388 19.10 -12.84 8.25
N PRO A 389 19.99 -12.35 9.13
CA PRO A 389 19.74 -12.33 10.57
C PRO A 389 18.76 -11.22 10.96
N SER A 390 17.92 -11.53 11.94
CA SER A 390 16.62 -10.94 12.23
C SER A 390 16.60 -9.48 12.71
N LEU A 391 15.80 -8.67 12.02
CA LEU A 391 15.13 -7.49 12.54
C LEU A 391 14.14 -7.91 13.65
N ARG A 392 14.45 -7.59 14.90
CA ARG A 392 13.48 -7.61 16.01
C ARG A 392 13.50 -6.19 16.57
N HIS A 393 12.59 -5.27 16.27
CA HIS A 393 11.28 -5.17 16.91
C HIS A 393 10.40 -4.08 16.23
N VAL A 394 10.51 -3.86 14.91
CA VAL A 394 9.40 -3.20 14.19
C VAL A 394 8.27 -4.23 14.15
N ARG A 395 7.10 -3.90 14.72
CA ARG A 395 5.91 -4.71 14.50
C ARG A 395 5.65 -4.72 13.00
N SER A 396 5.97 -5.84 12.39
CA SER A 396 5.68 -6.08 10.99
C SER A 396 4.18 -6.17 10.77
N ILE A 397 3.77 -6.27 9.50
CA ILE A 397 2.49 -6.87 9.17
C ILE A 397 2.26 -8.15 10.01
N SER A 398 0.99 -8.39 10.37
CA SER A 398 0.66 -9.53 11.24
C SER A 398 1.20 -10.83 10.66
N GLN A 399 1.63 -11.75 11.52
CA GLN A 399 2.26 -13.01 11.09
C GLN A 399 1.39 -13.76 10.08
N ARG A 400 0.07 -13.82 10.32
CA ARG A 400 -0.93 -14.41 9.40
C ARG A 400 -0.95 -13.82 7.98
N VAL A 401 -0.65 -12.52 7.83
CA VAL A 401 -0.58 -11.87 6.51
C VAL A 401 0.81 -12.06 5.89
N ARG A 402 1.87 -12.05 6.71
CA ARG A 402 3.25 -12.27 6.25
C ARG A 402 3.45 -13.65 5.61
N THR A 403 2.75 -14.66 6.10
CA THR A 403 2.88 -16.04 5.62
C THR A 403 2.02 -16.36 4.40
N LEU A 404 1.20 -15.41 3.92
CA LEU A 404 0.40 -15.65 2.72
C LEU A 404 1.31 -15.72 1.49
N PRO A 405 1.07 -16.69 0.58
CA PRO A 405 1.84 -16.80 -0.65
C PRO A 405 1.52 -15.66 -1.62
N ASP A 406 2.45 -15.39 -2.54
CA ASP A 406 2.21 -14.49 -3.67
C ASP A 406 1.09 -15.02 -4.58
N ASN A 407 0.38 -14.11 -5.24
CA ASN A 407 -0.75 -14.46 -6.10
C ASN A 407 -0.26 -14.88 -7.49
N VAL A 408 -0.27 -16.19 -7.75
CA VAL A 408 0.14 -16.77 -9.04
C VAL A 408 -0.61 -16.17 -10.23
N PHE A 409 -1.89 -15.80 -10.09
CA PHE A 409 -2.64 -15.20 -11.20
C PHE A 409 -2.14 -13.79 -11.52
N ALA A 410 -1.83 -12.99 -10.52
CA ALA A 410 -1.30 -11.63 -10.72
C ALA A 410 0.06 -11.67 -11.42
N GLU A 411 0.94 -12.57 -10.98
CA GLU A 411 2.27 -12.76 -11.59
C GLU A 411 2.19 -13.15 -13.07
N PHE A 412 1.49 -14.24 -13.38
CA PHE A 412 1.42 -14.73 -14.77
C PHE A 412 0.67 -13.78 -15.70
N SER A 413 -0.26 -12.96 -15.17
CA SER A 413 -0.92 -11.92 -15.96
C SER A 413 0.01 -10.76 -16.30
N ALA A 414 0.82 -10.32 -15.32
CA ALA A 414 1.83 -9.29 -15.54
C ALA A 414 2.90 -9.77 -16.53
N LEU A 415 3.36 -11.01 -16.39
CA LEU A 415 4.31 -11.64 -17.33
C LEU A 415 3.73 -11.72 -18.75
N ALA A 416 2.46 -12.11 -18.90
CA ALA A 416 1.82 -12.18 -20.21
C ALA A 416 1.78 -10.81 -20.90
N ALA A 417 1.41 -9.76 -20.16
CA ALA A 417 1.40 -8.39 -20.67
C ALA A 417 2.81 -7.89 -21.03
N GLN A 418 3.80 -8.19 -20.18
CA GLN A 418 5.20 -7.80 -20.40
C GLN A 418 5.80 -8.43 -21.66
N HIS A 419 5.47 -9.70 -21.94
CA HIS A 419 6.07 -10.47 -23.02
C HIS A 419 5.19 -10.61 -24.27
N GLY A 420 3.99 -10.00 -24.27
CA GLY A 420 3.06 -10.09 -25.39
C GLY A 420 2.50 -11.49 -25.64
N ALA A 421 2.48 -12.35 -24.61
CA ALA A 421 1.99 -13.71 -24.72
C ALA A 421 0.45 -13.77 -24.80
N VAL A 422 -0.10 -14.75 -25.52
CA VAL A 422 -1.55 -15.00 -25.55
C VAL A 422 -1.99 -15.52 -24.18
N ASN A 423 -2.97 -14.89 -23.54
CA ASN A 423 -3.33 -15.18 -22.16
C ASN A 423 -4.50 -16.16 -22.01
N LEU A 424 -4.19 -17.44 -21.78
CA LEU A 424 -5.14 -18.46 -21.34
C LEU A 424 -5.09 -18.71 -19.82
N GLY A 425 -4.37 -17.91 -19.05
CA GLY A 425 -4.20 -18.14 -17.61
C GLY A 425 -5.36 -17.55 -16.79
N GLN A 426 -5.77 -16.31 -17.09
CA GLN A 426 -6.82 -15.61 -16.35
C GLN A 426 -8.22 -16.19 -16.61
N GLY A 427 -8.94 -16.50 -15.53
CA GLY A 427 -10.27 -17.10 -15.54
C GLY A 427 -11.43 -16.12 -15.66
N PHE A 428 -11.36 -15.17 -16.60
CA PHE A 428 -12.49 -14.34 -17.00
C PHE A 428 -12.74 -14.41 -18.52
N PRO A 429 -14.01 -14.29 -18.94
CA PRO A 429 -14.41 -14.09 -20.34
C PRO A 429 -13.71 -12.90 -20.99
N SER A 430 -13.06 -13.09 -22.14
CA SER A 430 -12.58 -11.95 -22.95
C SER A 430 -13.65 -11.41 -23.92
N PHE A 431 -14.85 -12.01 -23.91
CA PHE A 431 -16.05 -11.47 -24.55
C PHE A 431 -16.89 -10.66 -23.55
N GLY A 432 -17.70 -9.73 -24.06
CA GLY A 432 -18.45 -8.78 -23.24
C GLY A 432 -19.60 -9.41 -22.44
N THR A 433 -19.95 -8.75 -21.34
CA THR A 433 -21.18 -9.00 -20.56
C THR A 433 -22.43 -8.95 -21.47
N PRO A 434 -23.44 -9.80 -21.30
CA PRO A 434 -24.66 -9.76 -22.13
C PRO A 434 -25.36 -8.40 -22.07
N GLN A 435 -25.94 -7.95 -23.20
CA GLN A 435 -26.53 -6.61 -23.32
C GLN A 435 -27.66 -6.37 -22.31
N PHE A 436 -28.52 -7.36 -22.07
CA PHE A 436 -29.63 -7.23 -21.11
C PHE A 436 -29.14 -7.01 -19.67
N VAL A 437 -27.99 -7.58 -19.32
CA VAL A 437 -27.33 -7.37 -18.01
C VAL A 437 -26.74 -5.96 -17.93
N GLN A 438 -26.07 -5.50 -18.99
CA GLN A 438 -25.55 -4.13 -19.06
C GLN A 438 -26.68 -3.10 -18.95
N GLN A 439 -27.78 -3.31 -19.66
CA GLN A 439 -28.94 -2.43 -19.63
C GLN A 439 -29.57 -2.39 -18.23
N ALA A 440 -29.75 -3.54 -17.57
CA ALA A 440 -30.26 -3.59 -16.21
C ALA A 440 -29.41 -2.77 -15.21
N ALA A 441 -28.09 -2.72 -15.40
CA ALA A 441 -27.21 -1.86 -14.59
C ALA A 441 -27.34 -0.38 -14.92
N ILE A 442 -27.46 -0.03 -16.21
CA ILE A 442 -27.73 1.35 -16.63
C ILE A 442 -29.03 1.82 -15.98
N ASP A 443 -30.11 1.05 -16.12
CA ASP A 443 -31.44 1.36 -15.59
C ASP A 443 -31.39 1.53 -14.07
N ALA A 444 -30.79 0.58 -13.34
CA ALA A 444 -30.67 0.67 -11.88
C ALA A 444 -29.96 1.96 -11.43
N ILE A 445 -28.89 2.37 -12.12
CA ILE A 445 -28.15 3.61 -11.82
C ILE A 445 -29.01 4.84 -12.12
N THR A 446 -29.67 4.89 -13.28
CA THR A 446 -30.49 6.04 -13.70
C THR A 446 -31.77 6.18 -12.87
N ASP A 447 -32.32 5.07 -12.38
CA ASP A 447 -33.50 5.04 -11.52
C ASP A 447 -33.22 5.45 -10.07
N GLY A 448 -31.98 5.81 -9.76
CA GLY A 448 -31.60 6.39 -8.47
C GLY A 448 -31.17 5.38 -7.41
N ASN A 449 -30.90 4.11 -7.76
CA ASN A 449 -30.44 3.07 -6.84
C ASN A 449 -28.96 3.22 -6.45
N ASN A 450 -28.57 4.43 -6.02
CA ASN A 450 -27.18 4.83 -5.79
C ASN A 450 -26.79 4.90 -4.29
N GLN A 451 -27.75 4.68 -3.38
CA GLN A 451 -27.55 4.75 -1.93
C GLN A 451 -27.42 3.36 -1.31
N TYR A 452 -27.00 3.30 -0.04
CA TYR A 452 -26.82 2.05 0.69
C TYR A 452 -28.07 1.17 0.70
N THR A 453 -27.85 -0.14 0.70
CA THR A 453 -28.86 -1.17 0.87
C THR A 453 -28.66 -1.93 2.19
N ARG A 454 -29.50 -2.93 2.45
CA ARG A 454 -29.40 -3.81 3.61
C ARG A 454 -28.05 -4.58 3.58
N PRO A 455 -27.37 -4.76 4.72
CA PRO A 455 -26.11 -5.51 4.79
C PRO A 455 -26.17 -6.93 4.23
N GLY A 456 -27.26 -7.66 4.42
CA GLY A 456 -27.45 -9.00 3.86
C GLY A 456 -27.97 -9.03 2.43
N GLY A 457 -27.91 -7.91 1.71
CA GLY A 457 -28.34 -7.78 0.31
C GLY A 457 -29.68 -7.07 0.12
N HIS A 458 -29.81 -6.44 -1.05
CA HIS A 458 -30.99 -5.72 -1.49
C HIS A 458 -32.23 -6.63 -1.55
N PRO A 459 -33.39 -6.21 -1.00
CA PRO A 459 -34.59 -7.04 -0.90
C PRO A 459 -34.99 -7.72 -2.21
N SER A 460 -35.11 -6.96 -3.30
CA SER A 460 -35.51 -7.53 -4.61
C SER A 460 -34.52 -8.58 -5.13
N TYR A 461 -33.24 -8.44 -4.78
CA TYR A 461 -32.23 -9.38 -5.22
C TYR A 461 -32.32 -10.68 -4.43
N VAL A 462 -32.36 -10.60 -3.09
CA VAL A 462 -32.49 -11.81 -2.26
C VAL A 462 -33.83 -12.52 -2.46
N GLU A 463 -34.92 -11.79 -2.73
CA GLU A 463 -36.22 -12.36 -3.13
C GLU A 463 -36.11 -13.15 -4.45
N THR A 464 -35.48 -12.55 -5.47
CA THR A 464 -35.25 -13.23 -6.76
C THR A 464 -34.41 -14.50 -6.59
N LEU A 465 -33.39 -14.45 -5.73
CA LEU A 465 -32.56 -15.62 -5.42
C LEU A 465 -33.39 -16.69 -4.68
N ALA A 466 -34.20 -16.31 -3.69
CA ALA A 466 -35.06 -17.26 -2.98
C ALA A 466 -36.05 -17.95 -3.92
N GLU A 467 -36.69 -17.22 -4.83
CA GLU A 467 -37.60 -17.78 -5.84
C GLU A 467 -36.90 -18.79 -6.76
N MET A 468 -35.64 -18.53 -7.11
CA MET A 468 -34.85 -19.39 -7.98
C MET A 468 -34.37 -20.65 -7.27
N TYR A 469 -33.81 -20.52 -6.06
CA TYR A 469 -33.18 -21.64 -5.37
C TYR A 469 -34.15 -22.50 -4.55
N SER A 470 -35.32 -21.97 -4.17
CA SER A 470 -36.32 -22.76 -3.44
C SER A 470 -36.69 -24.08 -4.15
N PRO A 471 -37.07 -24.09 -5.44
CA PRO A 471 -37.36 -25.33 -6.16
C PRO A 471 -36.11 -26.21 -6.34
N LEU A 472 -34.93 -25.62 -6.52
CA LEU A 472 -33.67 -26.36 -6.71
C LEU A 472 -33.19 -27.06 -5.43
N LEU A 473 -33.58 -26.55 -4.26
CA LEU A 473 -33.27 -27.12 -2.95
C LEU A 473 -34.44 -27.90 -2.35
N ASN A 474 -35.55 -28.04 -3.08
CA ASN A 474 -36.78 -28.69 -2.62
C ASN A 474 -37.30 -28.16 -1.27
N ARG A 475 -37.18 -26.83 -1.04
CA ARG A 475 -37.64 -26.17 0.18
C ARG A 475 -37.96 -24.70 -0.07
N GLU A 476 -38.83 -24.11 0.73
CA GLU A 476 -39.05 -22.66 0.71
C GLU A 476 -37.90 -21.96 1.46
N LEU A 477 -37.23 -21.02 0.79
CA LEU A 477 -36.17 -20.19 1.38
C LEU A 477 -36.73 -18.87 1.89
N ASN A 478 -36.32 -18.47 3.08
CA ASN A 478 -36.56 -17.11 3.56
C ASN A 478 -35.46 -16.16 3.03
N PRO A 479 -35.79 -15.22 2.12
CA PRO A 479 -34.79 -14.35 1.49
C PRO A 479 -34.04 -13.47 2.49
N MET A 480 -34.65 -13.15 3.64
CA MET A 480 -34.08 -12.22 4.61
C MET A 480 -33.18 -12.91 5.64
N THR A 481 -33.31 -14.22 5.83
CA THR A 481 -32.56 -14.94 6.87
C THR A 481 -31.71 -16.08 6.33
N GLU A 482 -31.98 -16.59 5.13
CA GLU A 482 -31.28 -17.74 4.54
C GLU A 482 -30.43 -17.37 3.32
N ILE A 483 -30.40 -16.08 2.96
CA ILE A 483 -29.61 -15.55 1.84
C ILE A 483 -28.80 -14.34 2.31
N VAL A 484 -27.56 -14.26 1.83
CA VAL A 484 -26.64 -13.14 2.05
C VAL A 484 -25.85 -12.85 0.77
N THR A 485 -25.61 -11.57 0.48
CA THR A 485 -24.80 -11.13 -0.66
C THR A 485 -23.41 -10.68 -0.25
N PHE A 486 -22.49 -10.67 -1.21
CA PHE A 486 -21.07 -10.39 -1.00
C PHE A 486 -20.50 -9.56 -2.15
N ASN A 487 -19.40 -8.86 -1.87
CA ASN A 487 -18.57 -8.19 -2.89
C ASN A 487 -17.65 -9.20 -3.61
N GLY A 488 -18.28 -10.23 -4.17
CA GLY A 488 -17.71 -11.34 -4.91
C GLY A 488 -17.61 -12.60 -4.06
N ALA A 489 -17.66 -13.77 -4.70
CA ALA A 489 -17.58 -15.05 -3.99
C ALA A 489 -16.33 -15.18 -3.12
N GLN A 490 -15.21 -14.58 -3.52
CA GLN A 490 -13.98 -14.58 -2.72
C GLN A 490 -14.11 -13.83 -1.39
N GLU A 491 -14.86 -12.71 -1.36
CA GLU A 491 -15.19 -12.06 -0.09
C GLU A 491 -16.21 -12.91 0.70
N GLY A 492 -17.13 -13.58 0.01
CA GLY A 492 -18.00 -14.60 0.60
C GLY A 492 -17.24 -15.70 1.33
N ILE A 493 -16.20 -16.29 0.72
CA ILE A 493 -15.32 -17.28 1.36
C ILE A 493 -14.72 -16.70 2.65
N ALA A 494 -14.18 -15.48 2.59
CA ALA A 494 -13.60 -14.80 3.75
C ALA A 494 -14.61 -14.57 4.87
N SER A 495 -15.80 -14.06 4.56
CA SER A 495 -16.85 -13.77 5.52
C SER A 495 -17.48 -15.03 6.12
N ILE A 496 -17.64 -16.09 5.30
CA ILE A 496 -18.11 -17.40 5.76
C ILE A 496 -17.11 -18.03 6.72
N MET A 497 -15.82 -18.07 6.34
CA MET A 497 -14.77 -18.62 7.19
C MET A 497 -14.59 -17.81 8.48
N ALA A 498 -14.64 -16.48 8.41
CA ALA A 498 -14.58 -15.61 9.58
C ALA A 498 -15.75 -15.80 10.56
N ALA A 499 -16.92 -16.19 10.06
CA ALA A 499 -18.11 -16.39 10.89
C ALA A 499 -18.15 -17.77 11.58
N VAL A 500 -17.44 -18.76 11.03
CA VAL A 500 -17.60 -20.17 11.41
C VAL A 500 -16.34 -20.74 12.07
N LEU A 501 -15.15 -20.27 11.72
CA LEU A 501 -13.88 -20.84 12.14
C LEU A 501 -13.27 -20.10 13.34
N GLU A 502 -12.68 -20.88 14.25
CA GLU A 502 -11.89 -20.42 15.38
C GLU A 502 -10.45 -20.97 15.32
N PRO A 503 -9.46 -20.35 15.99
CA PRO A 503 -8.13 -20.93 16.12
C PRO A 503 -8.18 -22.33 16.74
N GLY A 504 -7.59 -23.31 16.04
CA GLY A 504 -7.62 -24.72 16.43
C GLY A 504 -8.54 -25.59 15.58
N ASP A 505 -9.47 -24.98 14.83
CA ASP A 505 -10.25 -25.67 13.82
C ASP A 505 -9.37 -26.16 12.65
N GLU A 506 -9.92 -27.11 11.89
CA GLU A 506 -9.33 -27.63 10.66
C GLU A 506 -10.32 -27.52 9.49
N VAL A 507 -9.81 -27.11 8.32
CA VAL A 507 -10.55 -27.03 7.05
C VAL A 507 -10.02 -28.08 6.09
N LEU A 508 -10.91 -28.92 5.55
CA LEU A 508 -10.58 -29.87 4.49
C LEU A 508 -11.03 -29.35 3.13
N THR A 509 -10.28 -29.65 2.07
CA THR A 509 -10.65 -29.35 0.68
C THR A 509 -10.20 -30.49 -0.24
N PHE A 510 -10.89 -30.72 -1.35
CA PHE A 510 -10.38 -31.63 -2.39
C PHE A 510 -9.23 -30.97 -3.17
N GLU A 511 -8.32 -31.79 -3.70
CA GLU A 511 -7.12 -31.33 -4.42
C GLU A 511 -7.07 -31.79 -5.87
N PRO A 512 -6.72 -30.90 -6.82
CA PRO A 512 -6.28 -29.50 -6.61
C PRO A 512 -7.37 -28.54 -6.14
N TYR A 513 -7.08 -27.56 -5.27
CA TYR A 513 -8.06 -26.61 -4.73
C TYR A 513 -8.00 -25.22 -5.39
N PHE A 514 -9.07 -24.44 -5.27
CA PHE A 514 -8.99 -22.98 -5.47
C PHE A 514 -8.19 -22.34 -4.33
N ASP A 515 -7.19 -21.52 -4.67
CA ASP A 515 -6.16 -21.01 -3.75
C ASP A 515 -6.75 -20.29 -2.53
N ALA A 516 -7.86 -19.57 -2.71
CA ALA A 516 -8.50 -18.81 -1.65
C ALA A 516 -8.91 -19.67 -0.45
N TYR A 517 -9.26 -20.95 -0.62
CA TYR A 517 -9.67 -21.80 0.52
C TYR A 517 -8.54 -21.93 1.54
N VAL A 518 -7.31 -22.14 1.06
CA VAL A 518 -6.12 -22.28 1.89
C VAL A 518 -5.63 -20.91 2.38
N THR A 519 -5.54 -19.92 1.49
CA THR A 519 -5.04 -18.58 1.85
C THR A 519 -5.94 -17.89 2.87
N VAL A 520 -7.26 -18.00 2.75
CA VAL A 520 -8.20 -17.44 3.74
C VAL A 520 -8.14 -18.22 5.05
N SER A 521 -8.07 -19.56 5.01
CA SER A 521 -7.86 -20.36 6.24
C SER A 521 -6.60 -19.92 6.98
N GLN A 522 -5.47 -19.74 6.27
CA GLN A 522 -4.21 -19.24 6.82
C GLN A 522 -4.33 -17.82 7.39
N LEU A 523 -5.08 -16.93 6.72
CA LEU A 523 -5.37 -15.58 7.23
C LEU A 523 -6.12 -15.63 8.58
N HIS A 524 -6.96 -16.64 8.80
CA HIS A 524 -7.62 -16.88 10.09
C HIS A 524 -6.76 -17.66 11.10
N GLY A 525 -5.54 -18.07 10.74
CA GLY A 525 -4.68 -18.90 11.58
C GLY A 525 -5.19 -20.35 11.72
N VAL A 526 -6.02 -20.79 10.77
CA VAL A 526 -6.68 -22.09 10.74
C VAL A 526 -5.88 -23.05 9.85
N LYS A 527 -5.72 -24.28 10.31
CA LYS A 527 -5.03 -25.31 9.54
C LYS A 527 -5.94 -25.78 8.40
N SER A 528 -5.38 -25.89 7.21
CA SER A 528 -6.06 -26.53 6.07
C SER A 528 -5.31 -27.79 5.64
N ALA A 529 -6.03 -28.78 5.14
CA ALA A 529 -5.46 -29.99 4.55
C ALA A 529 -6.24 -30.40 3.30
N GLY A 530 -5.52 -30.83 2.28
CA GLY A 530 -6.12 -31.29 1.03
C GLY A 530 -6.40 -32.79 1.01
N VAL A 531 -7.45 -33.20 0.30
CA VAL A 531 -7.80 -34.60 0.03
C VAL A 531 -7.61 -34.82 -1.48
N PRO A 532 -6.57 -35.57 -1.91
CA PRO A 532 -6.34 -35.79 -3.33
C PRO A 532 -7.48 -36.60 -3.94
N PHE A 533 -7.89 -36.26 -5.16
CA PHE A 533 -8.78 -37.14 -5.92
C PHE A 533 -8.14 -38.50 -6.16
N ARG A 534 -8.97 -39.55 -6.11
CA ARG A 534 -8.62 -40.90 -6.55
C ARG A 534 -8.60 -40.93 -8.07
N PHE A 535 -7.51 -41.43 -8.63
CA PHE A 535 -7.35 -41.63 -10.06
C PHE A 535 -7.03 -43.11 -10.32
N ASP A 536 -7.75 -43.73 -11.25
CA ASP A 536 -7.54 -45.14 -11.61
C ASP A 536 -6.07 -45.43 -11.94
N PRO A 537 -5.43 -46.45 -11.33
CA PRO A 537 -4.00 -46.71 -11.52
C PRO A 537 -3.58 -46.96 -12.97
N ALA A 538 -4.41 -47.65 -13.76
CA ALA A 538 -4.09 -47.96 -15.15
C ALA A 538 -4.16 -46.69 -16.02
N LYS A 539 -5.22 -45.88 -15.86
CA LYS A 539 -5.31 -44.58 -16.52
C LYS A 539 -4.23 -43.61 -16.03
N ARG A 540 -3.86 -43.65 -14.75
CA ARG A 540 -2.77 -42.85 -14.21
C ARG A 540 -1.44 -43.18 -14.87
N ALA A 541 -1.14 -44.46 -15.08
CA ALA A 541 0.07 -44.88 -15.79
C ALA A 541 0.11 -44.31 -17.22
N ALA A 542 -1.01 -44.35 -17.95
CA ALA A 542 -1.11 -43.73 -19.28
C ALA A 542 -0.96 -42.20 -19.23
N PHE A 543 -1.60 -41.55 -18.25
CA PHE A 543 -1.54 -40.09 -18.07
C PHE A 543 -0.11 -39.58 -17.81
N LEU A 544 0.67 -40.36 -17.06
CA LEU A 544 2.06 -40.06 -16.68
C LEU A 544 3.11 -40.58 -17.68
N SER A 545 2.69 -41.28 -18.75
CA SER A 545 3.61 -41.85 -19.73
C SER A 545 4.54 -40.79 -20.34
N GLU A 546 5.74 -41.15 -20.74
CA GLU A 546 6.61 -40.25 -21.53
C GLU A 546 6.42 -40.44 -23.04
N ASP A 547 5.54 -41.34 -23.45
CA ASP A 547 5.24 -41.56 -24.86
C ASP A 547 4.65 -40.30 -25.50
N ALA A 548 5.25 -39.85 -26.61
CA ALA A 548 4.79 -38.71 -27.37
C ALA A 548 3.37 -38.93 -27.95
N HIS A 549 2.87 -40.17 -28.01
CA HIS A 549 1.58 -40.51 -28.60
C HIS A 549 0.69 -41.33 -27.66
N VAL A 550 0.08 -40.65 -26.68
CA VAL A 550 -0.96 -41.25 -25.83
C VAL A 550 -2.33 -41.09 -26.49
N ALA A 551 -2.91 -42.19 -26.97
CA ALA A 551 -4.24 -42.20 -27.60
C ALA A 551 -5.41 -42.12 -26.58
N GLU A 552 -5.15 -42.46 -25.32
CA GLU A 552 -6.13 -42.42 -24.23
C GLU A 552 -6.68 -41.00 -24.03
N ARG A 553 -8.01 -40.88 -23.86
CA ARG A 553 -8.66 -39.60 -23.55
C ARG A 553 -8.95 -39.52 -22.06
N PHE A 554 -8.50 -38.44 -21.43
CA PHE A 554 -8.73 -38.17 -20.01
C PHE A 554 -9.87 -37.18 -19.82
N THR A 555 -10.69 -37.41 -18.80
CA THR A 555 -11.84 -36.57 -18.45
C THR A 555 -11.82 -36.25 -16.96
N SER A 556 -12.49 -35.17 -16.55
CA SER A 556 -12.59 -34.84 -15.13
C SER A 556 -13.29 -35.92 -14.28
N ARG A 557 -14.10 -36.78 -14.91
CA ARG A 557 -14.77 -37.92 -14.26
C ARG A 557 -13.82 -38.98 -13.78
N ASP A 558 -12.66 -39.13 -14.43
CA ASP A 558 -11.64 -40.11 -14.06
C ASP A 558 -11.03 -39.81 -12.67
N PHE A 559 -11.23 -38.59 -12.17
CA PHE A 559 -10.81 -38.12 -10.85
C PHE A 559 -12.02 -38.18 -9.90
N GLN A 560 -12.09 -39.24 -9.09
CA GLN A 560 -13.20 -39.47 -8.16
C GLN A 560 -12.84 -39.02 -6.74
N ALA A 561 -13.82 -38.63 -5.93
CA ALA A 561 -13.58 -38.32 -4.53
C ALA A 561 -13.00 -39.55 -3.80
N ASP A 562 -11.86 -39.38 -3.13
CA ASP A 562 -11.26 -40.44 -2.30
C ASP A 562 -11.88 -40.37 -0.89
N LEU A 563 -13.03 -41.02 -0.73
CA LEU A 563 -13.83 -40.95 0.49
C LEU A 563 -13.16 -41.64 1.69
N GLU A 564 -12.33 -42.66 1.44
CA GLU A 564 -11.55 -43.31 2.50
C GLU A 564 -10.46 -42.37 3.03
N LYS A 565 -9.74 -41.66 2.13
CA LYS A 565 -8.77 -40.64 2.56
C LYS A 565 -9.45 -39.42 3.19
N LEU A 566 -10.63 -39.03 2.71
CA LEU A 566 -11.42 -37.99 3.36
C LEU A 566 -11.73 -38.40 4.81
N GLU A 567 -12.32 -39.58 4.99
CA GLU A 567 -12.70 -40.08 6.31
C GLU A 567 -11.50 -40.21 7.25
N ALA A 568 -10.36 -40.69 6.74
CA ALA A 568 -9.11 -40.76 7.50
C ALA A 568 -8.55 -39.38 7.92
N LYS A 569 -8.91 -38.30 7.21
CA LYS A 569 -8.51 -36.92 7.54
C LYS A 569 -9.53 -36.18 8.41
N LEU A 570 -10.73 -36.70 8.59
CA LEU A 570 -11.73 -36.11 9.48
C LEU A 570 -11.31 -36.33 10.93
N THR A 571 -11.19 -35.23 11.67
CA THR A 571 -10.84 -35.22 13.09
C THR A 571 -11.96 -34.54 13.90
N PRO A 572 -11.93 -34.63 15.25
CA PRO A 572 -12.81 -33.81 16.10
C PRO A 572 -12.62 -32.29 15.92
N ASN A 573 -11.47 -31.85 15.39
CA ASN A 573 -11.19 -30.44 15.11
C ASN A 573 -11.62 -30.02 13.70
N THR A 574 -12.03 -30.96 12.83
CA THR A 574 -12.51 -30.60 11.50
C THR A 574 -13.82 -29.84 11.60
N LYS A 575 -13.77 -28.55 11.27
CA LYS A 575 -14.93 -27.66 11.34
C LYS A 575 -15.64 -27.52 9.99
N MET A 576 -14.87 -27.55 8.90
CA MET A 576 -15.38 -27.29 7.57
C MET A 576 -14.78 -28.21 6.52
N LEU A 577 -15.63 -28.69 5.61
CA LEU A 577 -15.23 -29.26 4.33
C LEU A 577 -15.62 -28.28 3.21
N VAL A 578 -14.66 -27.87 2.39
CA VAL A 578 -14.93 -27.11 1.17
C VAL A 578 -15.14 -28.08 0.01
N LEU A 579 -16.34 -28.05 -0.56
CA LEU A 579 -16.72 -28.80 -1.76
C LEU A 579 -16.85 -27.80 -2.90
N ASN A 580 -16.04 -27.94 -3.95
CA ASN A 580 -16.15 -27.10 -5.14
C ASN A 580 -16.64 -27.90 -6.34
N THR A 581 -17.84 -27.57 -6.86
CA THR A 581 -18.46 -28.26 -7.99
C THR A 581 -19.38 -27.29 -8.76
N PRO A 582 -19.25 -27.14 -10.09
CA PRO A 582 -18.16 -27.63 -10.92
C PRO A 582 -16.78 -27.12 -10.48
N HIS A 583 -15.81 -28.02 -10.47
CA HIS A 583 -14.55 -27.87 -9.76
C HIS A 583 -13.53 -27.02 -10.53
N ASN A 584 -12.89 -26.05 -9.87
CA ASN A 584 -11.73 -25.31 -10.37
C ASN A 584 -10.47 -25.82 -9.64
N PRO A 585 -9.46 -26.36 -10.36
CA PRO A 585 -9.22 -26.18 -11.80
C PRO A 585 -9.65 -27.32 -12.74
N MET A 586 -10.08 -28.47 -12.21
CA MET A 586 -10.26 -29.71 -13.00
C MET A 586 -11.47 -29.74 -13.93
N GLY A 587 -12.46 -28.91 -13.69
CA GLY A 587 -13.77 -28.95 -14.34
C GLY A 587 -14.63 -30.17 -13.99
N LYS A 588 -14.35 -30.86 -12.88
CA LYS A 588 -15.16 -31.98 -12.40
C LYS A 588 -16.54 -31.51 -11.97
N VAL A 589 -17.58 -32.21 -12.42
CA VAL A 589 -18.95 -32.05 -11.89
C VAL A 589 -19.22 -33.25 -11.00
N PHE A 590 -19.49 -33.02 -9.71
CA PHE A 590 -19.85 -34.10 -8.81
C PHE A 590 -21.24 -34.62 -9.16
N SER A 591 -21.32 -35.91 -9.42
CA SER A 591 -22.61 -36.57 -9.66
C SER A 591 -23.42 -36.68 -8.37
N LYS A 592 -24.74 -36.82 -8.50
CA LYS A 592 -25.64 -37.12 -7.38
C LYS A 592 -25.14 -38.31 -6.55
N GLN A 593 -24.71 -39.38 -7.22
CA GLN A 593 -24.18 -40.57 -6.56
C GLN A 593 -22.93 -40.26 -5.71
N GLU A 594 -21.98 -39.48 -6.23
CA GLU A 594 -20.80 -39.06 -5.47
C GLU A 594 -21.18 -38.17 -4.29
N LEU A 595 -22.13 -37.25 -4.45
CA LEU A 595 -22.62 -36.41 -3.35
C LEU A 595 -23.33 -37.22 -2.27
N GLU A 596 -24.12 -38.23 -2.64
CA GLU A 596 -24.75 -39.16 -1.68
C GLU A 596 -23.72 -40.02 -0.95
N GLN A 597 -22.65 -40.43 -1.63
CA GLN A 597 -21.54 -41.16 -0.99
C GLN A 597 -20.78 -40.26 -0.01
N LEU A 598 -20.47 -39.03 -0.40
CA LEU A 598 -19.87 -38.02 0.47
C LEU A 598 -20.77 -37.73 1.68
N ALA A 599 -22.07 -37.60 1.44
CA ALA A 599 -23.06 -37.37 2.49
C ALA A 599 -23.03 -38.48 3.55
N ARG A 600 -22.98 -39.76 3.15
CA ARG A 600 -22.87 -40.89 4.09
C ARG A 600 -21.62 -40.82 4.97
N VAL A 601 -20.51 -40.31 4.43
CA VAL A 601 -19.30 -40.07 5.25
C VAL A 601 -19.60 -38.98 6.28
N LEU A 602 -20.11 -37.84 5.84
CA LEU A 602 -20.36 -36.66 6.69
C LEU A 602 -21.49 -36.87 7.71
N GLU A 603 -22.43 -37.77 7.50
CA GLU A 603 -23.43 -38.19 8.50
C GLU A 603 -22.78 -38.69 9.80
N ARG A 604 -21.62 -39.34 9.70
CA ARG A 604 -20.83 -39.78 10.87
C ARG A 604 -20.07 -38.64 11.55
N HIS A 605 -20.01 -37.47 10.92
CA HIS A 605 -19.34 -36.26 11.41
C HIS A 605 -20.30 -35.06 11.36
N PRO A 606 -21.40 -35.07 12.14
CA PRO A 606 -22.49 -34.08 12.03
C PRO A 606 -22.06 -32.65 12.36
N TYR A 607 -20.92 -32.47 13.03
CA TYR A 607 -20.35 -31.17 13.40
C TYR A 607 -19.61 -30.46 12.25
N VAL A 608 -19.37 -31.14 11.13
CA VAL A 608 -18.68 -30.58 9.96
C VAL A 608 -19.66 -29.78 9.12
N ILE A 609 -19.34 -28.51 8.90
CA ILE A 609 -20.06 -27.62 7.97
C ILE A 609 -19.51 -27.81 6.55
N VAL A 610 -20.38 -27.84 5.56
CA VAL A 610 -20.00 -27.89 4.14
C VAL A 610 -20.06 -26.48 3.56
N LEU A 611 -18.93 -25.96 3.10
CA LEU A 611 -18.92 -24.81 2.19
C LEU A 611 -18.96 -25.37 0.76
N ALA A 612 -20.12 -25.30 0.13
CA ALA A 612 -20.31 -25.72 -1.26
C ALA A 612 -20.05 -24.52 -2.18
N ASP A 613 -18.85 -24.40 -2.73
CA ASP A 613 -18.52 -23.40 -3.74
C ASP A 613 -19.04 -23.86 -5.11
N GLU A 614 -20.14 -23.25 -5.54
CA GLU A 614 -20.95 -23.62 -6.71
C GLU A 614 -20.97 -22.49 -7.76
N VAL A 615 -19.93 -21.65 -7.80
CA VAL A 615 -19.87 -20.46 -8.69
C VAL A 615 -19.98 -20.76 -10.20
N TYR A 616 -19.84 -22.03 -10.60
CA TYR A 616 -19.91 -22.49 -12.00
C TYR A 616 -21.18 -23.31 -12.31
N GLU A 617 -22.21 -23.29 -11.46
CA GLU A 617 -23.40 -24.16 -11.57
C GLU A 617 -24.07 -24.18 -12.96
N PHE A 618 -24.09 -23.04 -13.67
CA PHE A 618 -24.71 -22.92 -14.99
C PHE A 618 -23.82 -23.36 -16.15
N MET A 619 -22.59 -23.81 -15.88
CA MET A 619 -21.56 -24.12 -16.86
C MET A 619 -21.21 -25.60 -16.82
N THR A 620 -22.22 -26.46 -16.94
CA THR A 620 -22.08 -27.92 -17.02
C THR A 620 -22.27 -28.40 -18.46
N TYR A 621 -21.44 -29.32 -18.91
CA TYR A 621 -21.37 -29.71 -20.32
C TYR A 621 -21.87 -31.13 -20.55
N ASP A 622 -21.99 -31.52 -21.83
CA ASP A 622 -22.33 -32.87 -22.27
C ASP A 622 -23.70 -33.35 -21.74
N GLY A 623 -24.63 -32.40 -21.57
CA GLY A 623 -25.97 -32.65 -21.04
C GLY A 623 -26.01 -32.96 -19.54
N LEU A 624 -24.92 -32.74 -18.80
CA LEU A 624 -24.89 -32.92 -17.36
C LEU A 624 -25.65 -31.81 -16.63
N GLU A 625 -26.31 -32.18 -15.54
CA GLU A 625 -26.94 -31.25 -14.62
C GLU A 625 -26.06 -31.02 -13.39
N HIS A 626 -26.21 -29.86 -12.76
CA HIS A 626 -25.50 -29.52 -11.53
C HIS A 626 -26.30 -29.97 -10.31
N GLU A 627 -25.69 -30.85 -9.51
CA GLU A 627 -26.26 -31.43 -8.30
C GLU A 627 -25.78 -30.68 -7.05
N ARG A 628 -26.67 -30.49 -6.09
CA ARG A 628 -26.43 -29.66 -4.89
C ARG A 628 -26.46 -30.51 -3.64
N ILE A 629 -25.38 -30.52 -2.87
CA ILE A 629 -25.33 -31.27 -1.60
C ILE A 629 -26.35 -30.73 -0.59
N ALA A 630 -26.65 -29.43 -0.61
CA ALA A 630 -27.66 -28.80 0.23
C ALA A 630 -29.08 -29.33 -0.02
N ALA A 631 -29.36 -29.89 -1.20
CA ALA A 631 -30.65 -30.47 -1.56
C ALA A 631 -30.80 -31.94 -1.09
N LEU A 632 -29.72 -32.57 -0.61
CA LEU A 632 -29.80 -33.91 -0.05
C LEU A 632 -30.51 -33.88 1.32
N PRO A 633 -31.29 -34.93 1.66
CA PRO A 633 -31.99 -35.00 2.94
C PRO A 633 -31.04 -34.79 4.13
N GLY A 634 -31.35 -33.82 5.00
CA GLY A 634 -30.57 -33.54 6.21
C GLY A 634 -29.27 -32.74 6.02
N PHE A 635 -28.99 -32.22 4.82
CA PHE A 635 -27.74 -31.48 4.55
C PHE A 635 -27.86 -29.97 4.52
N PHE A 636 -29.05 -29.41 4.29
CA PHE A 636 -29.23 -27.95 4.28
C PHE A 636 -28.76 -27.28 5.57
N ASP A 637 -29.09 -27.85 6.73
CA ASP A 637 -28.81 -27.25 8.05
C ASP A 637 -27.31 -27.17 8.39
N ARG A 638 -26.43 -27.69 7.53
CA ARG A 638 -24.97 -27.60 7.70
C ARG A 638 -24.24 -27.25 6.41
N THR A 639 -24.96 -26.80 5.38
CA THR A 639 -24.37 -26.43 4.10
C THR A 639 -24.55 -24.95 3.83
N ILE A 640 -23.48 -24.29 3.39
CA ILE A 640 -23.51 -22.94 2.85
C ILE A 640 -23.14 -23.06 1.37
N SER A 641 -24.12 -22.92 0.48
CA SER A 641 -23.88 -22.92 -0.97
C SER A 641 -23.54 -21.50 -1.41
N LEU A 642 -22.35 -21.33 -1.98
CA LEU A 642 -21.76 -20.05 -2.39
C LEU A 642 -21.71 -19.95 -3.91
N PHE A 643 -22.14 -18.81 -4.44
CA PHE A 643 -22.32 -18.59 -5.87
C PHE A 643 -21.71 -17.26 -6.34
N SER A 644 -21.63 -17.08 -7.66
CA SER A 644 -21.15 -15.82 -8.27
C SER A 644 -21.98 -15.42 -9.48
N ALA A 645 -22.65 -14.28 -9.36
CA ALA A 645 -23.29 -13.61 -10.49
C ALA A 645 -22.26 -13.13 -11.52
N GLY A 646 -21.08 -12.69 -11.08
CA GLY A 646 -19.98 -12.31 -11.97
C GLY A 646 -19.49 -13.44 -12.87
N LYS A 647 -19.56 -14.70 -12.40
CA LYS A 647 -19.30 -15.87 -13.24
C LYS A 647 -20.48 -16.17 -14.14
N THR A 648 -21.68 -16.21 -13.58
CA THR A 648 -22.93 -16.49 -14.30
C THR A 648 -23.13 -15.57 -15.51
N PHE A 649 -22.97 -14.25 -15.34
CA PHE A 649 -23.25 -13.25 -16.36
C PHE A 649 -22.01 -12.70 -17.08
N SER A 650 -20.86 -13.37 -16.96
CA SER A 650 -19.61 -12.93 -17.59
C SER A 650 -19.16 -11.51 -17.21
N CYS A 651 -19.56 -11.01 -16.04
CA CYS A 651 -19.23 -9.67 -15.53
C CYS A 651 -18.34 -9.73 -14.28
N THR A 652 -17.21 -10.45 -14.35
CA THR A 652 -16.35 -10.73 -13.17
C THR A 652 -15.85 -9.48 -12.41
N GLY A 653 -15.78 -8.33 -13.10
CA GLY A 653 -15.42 -7.03 -12.51
C GLY A 653 -16.50 -6.42 -11.61
N TRP A 654 -17.76 -6.87 -11.70
CA TRP A 654 -18.85 -6.39 -10.82
C TRP A 654 -18.71 -6.90 -9.39
N ARG A 655 -17.87 -7.93 -9.17
CA ARG A 655 -17.61 -8.50 -7.85
C ARG A 655 -18.92 -8.77 -7.10
N ALA A 656 -19.81 -9.54 -7.72
CA ALA A 656 -21.09 -9.92 -7.13
C ALA A 656 -21.11 -11.42 -6.78
N GLY A 657 -21.22 -11.71 -5.48
CA GLY A 657 -21.37 -13.06 -4.93
C GLY A 657 -22.55 -13.13 -3.97
N TYR A 658 -23.02 -14.33 -3.67
CA TYR A 658 -24.09 -14.56 -2.71
C TYR A 658 -24.00 -15.99 -2.19
N ALA A 659 -24.59 -16.24 -1.02
CA ALA A 659 -24.74 -17.59 -0.48
C ALA A 659 -26.16 -17.85 -0.01
N VAL A 660 -26.54 -19.12 -0.11
CA VAL A 660 -27.75 -19.69 0.45
C VAL A 660 -27.35 -20.68 1.54
N GLY A 661 -28.00 -20.58 2.70
CA GLY A 661 -27.71 -21.48 3.82
C GLY A 661 -28.69 -21.31 4.97
N PRO A 662 -28.55 -22.09 6.04
CA PRO A 662 -29.50 -22.08 7.15
C PRO A 662 -29.37 -20.79 7.97
N ALA A 663 -30.51 -20.30 8.47
CA ALA A 663 -30.59 -19.01 9.15
C ALA A 663 -29.63 -18.86 10.34
N HIS A 664 -29.36 -19.95 11.07
CA HIS A 664 -28.45 -19.93 12.21
C HIS A 664 -26.98 -19.71 11.83
N LEU A 665 -26.58 -19.95 10.58
CA LEU A 665 -25.25 -19.63 10.05
C LEU A 665 -25.26 -18.27 9.34
N VAL A 666 -26.27 -18.02 8.50
CA VAL A 666 -26.36 -16.81 7.66
C VAL A 666 -26.38 -15.52 8.48
N GLY A 667 -26.99 -15.52 9.67
CA GLY A 667 -26.94 -14.35 10.57
C GLY A 667 -25.52 -13.98 11.00
N GLY A 668 -24.69 -14.97 11.34
CA GLY A 668 -23.28 -14.76 11.69
C GLY A 668 -22.43 -14.34 10.49
N ILE A 669 -22.69 -14.93 9.33
CA ILE A 669 -22.02 -14.60 8.06
C ILE A 669 -22.32 -13.16 7.65
N THR A 670 -23.59 -12.73 7.77
CA THR A 670 -24.00 -11.34 7.50
C THR A 670 -23.29 -10.35 8.42
N LYS A 671 -23.10 -10.72 9.70
CA LYS A 671 -22.35 -9.91 10.66
C LYS A 671 -20.87 -9.77 10.26
N ALA A 672 -20.23 -10.87 9.86
CA ALA A 672 -18.85 -10.85 9.36
C ALA A 672 -18.71 -9.98 8.10
N HIS A 673 -19.59 -10.19 7.10
CA HIS A 673 -19.66 -9.37 5.89
C HIS A 673 -19.84 -7.89 6.22
N SER A 674 -20.80 -7.53 7.07
CA SER A 674 -21.07 -6.12 7.40
C SER A 674 -19.89 -5.40 8.09
N THR A 675 -18.90 -6.14 8.59
CA THR A 675 -17.71 -5.56 9.23
C THR A 675 -16.65 -5.13 8.22
N VAL A 676 -16.67 -5.66 6.99
CA VAL A 676 -15.67 -5.35 5.96
C VAL A 676 -16.23 -4.31 4.97
N PRO A 677 -17.16 -4.64 4.04
CA PRO A 677 -17.76 -3.63 3.16
C PRO A 677 -19.05 -2.98 3.67
N PHE A 678 -19.61 -3.40 4.81
CA PHE A 678 -20.95 -3.02 5.29
C PHE A 678 -22.13 -3.61 4.48
N CYS A 679 -22.23 -3.35 3.18
CA CYS A 679 -23.24 -3.94 2.29
C CYS A 679 -22.70 -4.13 0.86
N GLY A 680 -23.47 -4.82 0.03
CA GLY A 680 -23.21 -4.94 -1.40
C GLY A 680 -23.42 -3.62 -2.18
N THR A 681 -23.05 -3.65 -3.46
CA THR A 681 -23.20 -2.48 -4.36
C THR A 681 -24.63 -2.41 -4.90
N THR A 682 -25.46 -1.56 -4.30
CA THR A 682 -26.91 -1.45 -4.58
C THR A 682 -27.31 -1.47 -6.06
N PRO A 683 -26.75 -0.64 -6.96
CA PRO A 683 -27.22 -0.63 -8.35
C PRO A 683 -26.93 -1.97 -9.05
N PHE A 684 -25.85 -2.67 -8.69
CA PHE A 684 -25.55 -3.99 -9.26
C PHE A 684 -26.43 -5.08 -8.67
N GLU A 685 -26.81 -5.02 -7.40
CA GLU A 685 -27.76 -6.00 -6.83
C GLU A 685 -29.15 -5.85 -7.46
N VAL A 686 -29.62 -4.61 -7.66
CA VAL A 686 -30.88 -4.33 -8.38
C VAL A 686 -30.81 -4.82 -9.82
N ALA A 687 -29.71 -4.52 -10.52
CA ALA A 687 -29.49 -5.00 -11.89
C ALA A 687 -29.47 -6.53 -11.99
N LEU A 688 -28.84 -7.19 -11.02
CA LEU A 688 -28.76 -8.65 -10.99
C LEU A 688 -30.11 -9.31 -10.70
N ALA A 689 -30.95 -8.71 -9.84
CA ALA A 689 -32.33 -9.17 -9.67
C ALA A 689 -33.06 -9.23 -11.02
N SER A 690 -33.01 -8.12 -11.78
CA SER A 690 -33.59 -8.05 -13.12
C SER A 690 -32.93 -9.03 -14.10
N ALA A 691 -31.60 -9.13 -14.10
CA ALA A 691 -30.87 -10.03 -14.99
C ALA A 691 -31.23 -11.51 -14.76
N PHE A 692 -31.34 -11.96 -13.52
CA PHE A 692 -31.75 -13.32 -13.19
C PHE A 692 -33.18 -13.63 -13.64
N GLN A 693 -34.11 -12.68 -13.46
CA GLN A 693 -35.48 -12.82 -13.97
C GLN A 693 -35.51 -12.92 -15.49
N GLN A 694 -34.75 -12.07 -16.19
CA GLN A 694 -34.68 -12.09 -17.65
C GLN A 694 -34.02 -13.38 -18.19
N ALA A 695 -32.94 -13.83 -17.55
CA ALA A 695 -32.19 -15.03 -17.95
C ALA A 695 -33.04 -16.30 -17.94
N LYS A 696 -34.04 -16.37 -17.04
CA LYS A 696 -35.02 -17.47 -16.97
C LYS A 696 -35.87 -17.62 -18.23
N HIS A 697 -36.07 -16.54 -18.99
CA HIS A 697 -37.03 -16.49 -20.08
C HIS A 697 -36.38 -16.28 -21.46
N ASN A 698 -35.14 -15.81 -21.51
CA ASN A 698 -34.47 -15.45 -22.76
C ASN A 698 -33.51 -16.53 -23.31
N GLY A 699 -33.39 -17.69 -22.64
CA GLY A 699 -32.52 -18.80 -23.07
C GLY A 699 -31.03 -18.61 -22.76
N TYR A 700 -30.65 -17.61 -21.96
CA TYR A 700 -29.25 -17.26 -21.72
C TYR A 700 -28.41 -18.43 -21.18
N TYR A 701 -28.94 -19.24 -20.27
CA TYR A 701 -28.18 -20.35 -19.67
C TYR A 701 -27.83 -21.44 -20.68
N ASP A 702 -28.72 -21.71 -21.63
CA ASP A 702 -28.48 -22.68 -22.70
C ASP A 702 -27.43 -22.13 -23.68
N GLU A 703 -27.56 -20.87 -24.08
CA GLU A 703 -26.57 -20.19 -24.95
C GLU A 703 -25.16 -20.16 -24.30
N LEU A 704 -25.09 -19.82 -23.01
CA LEU A 704 -23.85 -19.79 -22.25
C LEU A 704 -23.17 -21.16 -22.25
N ARG A 705 -23.96 -22.22 -21.98
CA ARG A 705 -23.51 -23.60 -21.95
C ARG A 705 -23.00 -24.06 -23.31
N GLU A 706 -23.78 -23.87 -24.36
CA GLU A 706 -23.42 -24.26 -25.73
C GLU A 706 -22.16 -23.54 -26.22
N THR A 707 -22.08 -22.24 -25.95
CA THR A 707 -20.93 -21.40 -26.32
C THR A 707 -19.66 -21.90 -25.67
N LEU A 708 -19.69 -22.11 -24.34
CA LEU A 708 -18.52 -22.55 -23.60
C LEU A 708 -18.15 -24.01 -23.90
N GLN A 709 -19.14 -24.89 -24.12
CA GLN A 709 -18.90 -26.27 -24.54
C GLN A 709 -18.19 -26.33 -25.90
N THR A 710 -18.62 -25.50 -26.86
CA THR A 710 -17.99 -25.41 -28.17
C THR A 710 -16.53 -24.95 -28.06
N LYS A 711 -16.27 -23.94 -27.22
CA LYS A 711 -14.91 -23.42 -26.96
C LYS A 711 -14.04 -24.44 -26.24
N ARG A 712 -14.58 -25.16 -25.25
CA ARG A 712 -13.93 -26.29 -24.57
C ARG A 712 -13.51 -27.36 -25.57
N ASN A 713 -14.43 -27.81 -26.42
CA ASN A 713 -14.17 -28.86 -27.42
C ASN A 713 -13.05 -28.43 -28.36
N ARG A 714 -13.14 -27.22 -28.95
CA ARG A 714 -12.09 -26.67 -29.82
C ARG A 714 -10.71 -26.67 -29.17
N LEU A 715 -10.60 -26.18 -27.93
CA LEU A 715 -9.31 -26.14 -27.23
C LEU A 715 -8.82 -27.56 -26.88
N CYS A 716 -9.68 -28.43 -26.37
CA CYS A 716 -9.29 -29.80 -25.99
C CYS A 716 -8.87 -30.64 -27.21
N ASP A 717 -9.60 -30.54 -28.32
CA ASP A 717 -9.28 -31.26 -29.55
C ASP A 717 -7.94 -30.79 -30.12
N ALA A 718 -7.67 -29.47 -30.09
CA ALA A 718 -6.38 -28.92 -30.50
C ALA A 718 -5.23 -29.37 -29.58
N LEU A 719 -5.41 -29.31 -28.26
CA LEU A 719 -4.42 -29.81 -27.30
C LEU A 719 -4.08 -31.27 -27.59
N GLN A 720 -5.09 -32.13 -27.75
CA GLN A 720 -4.90 -33.55 -28.04
C GLN A 720 -4.21 -33.78 -29.39
N ALA A 721 -4.57 -33.03 -30.44
CA ALA A 721 -3.96 -33.14 -31.76
C ALA A 721 -2.45 -32.81 -31.76
N TYR A 722 -2.01 -32.00 -30.81
CA TYR A 722 -0.61 -31.59 -30.64
C TYR A 722 0.08 -32.27 -29.45
N ASN A 723 -0.42 -33.45 -29.04
CA ASN A 723 0.12 -34.31 -27.99
C ASN A 723 0.14 -33.69 -26.58
N TRP A 724 -0.53 -32.56 -26.37
CA TRP A 724 -0.89 -32.13 -25.02
C TRP A 724 -1.99 -33.08 -24.52
N ARG A 725 -1.99 -33.42 -23.23
CA ARG A 725 -2.94 -34.38 -22.66
C ARG A 725 -3.97 -33.67 -21.79
N PRO A 726 -5.05 -33.12 -22.39
CA PRO A 726 -6.08 -32.41 -21.64
C PRO A 726 -6.91 -33.39 -20.80
N ILE A 727 -7.25 -32.95 -19.59
CA ILE A 727 -8.33 -33.52 -18.79
C ILE A 727 -9.60 -32.80 -19.22
N VAL A 728 -10.37 -33.43 -20.11
CA VAL A 728 -11.57 -32.81 -20.67
C VAL A 728 -12.57 -32.51 -19.54
N PRO A 729 -12.90 -31.24 -19.30
CA PRO A 729 -13.72 -30.84 -18.16
C PRO A 729 -15.21 -31.05 -18.43
N GLU A 730 -15.93 -31.56 -17.44
CA GLU A 730 -17.39 -31.69 -17.44
C GLU A 730 -18.10 -30.36 -17.11
N GLY A 731 -17.39 -29.36 -16.61
CA GLY A 731 -17.93 -28.03 -16.33
C GLY A 731 -16.89 -26.93 -16.07
N GLY A 732 -17.36 -25.70 -15.83
CA GLY A 732 -16.53 -24.54 -15.49
C GLY A 732 -15.79 -23.91 -16.67
N TYR A 733 -14.68 -23.20 -16.42
CA TYR A 733 -13.94 -22.43 -17.44
C TYR A 733 -12.60 -23.03 -17.85
N PHE A 734 -12.18 -24.10 -17.18
CA PHE A 734 -10.78 -24.49 -17.16
C PHE A 734 -10.58 -25.91 -17.65
N VAL A 735 -9.46 -26.13 -18.32
CA VAL A 735 -8.91 -27.43 -18.65
C VAL A 735 -7.54 -27.55 -17.97
N CYS A 736 -7.38 -28.59 -17.15
CA CYS A 736 -6.05 -29.03 -16.73
C CYS A 736 -5.44 -29.89 -17.82
N CYS A 737 -4.15 -29.73 -18.07
CA CYS A 737 -3.46 -30.40 -19.17
C CYS A 737 -2.09 -30.88 -18.72
N ASN A 738 -1.80 -32.17 -18.92
CA ASN A 738 -0.45 -32.69 -18.73
C ASN A 738 0.40 -32.39 -19.97
N VAL A 739 1.56 -31.78 -19.74
CA VAL A 739 2.55 -31.42 -20.76
C VAL A 739 3.80 -32.30 -20.74
N GLN A 740 3.82 -33.34 -19.91
CA GLN A 740 4.86 -34.36 -19.94
C GLN A 740 4.91 -35.08 -21.29
N GLY A 741 6.13 -35.34 -21.77
CA GLY A 741 6.39 -35.95 -23.08
C GLY A 741 6.36 -34.96 -24.25
N LEU A 742 6.08 -33.68 -24.01
CA LEU A 742 6.30 -32.65 -25.01
C LEU A 742 7.80 -32.31 -25.09
N PRO A 743 8.39 -32.16 -26.30
CA PRO A 743 9.80 -31.78 -26.45
C PRO A 743 10.19 -30.52 -25.67
N PHE A 744 9.29 -29.54 -25.61
CA PHE A 744 9.52 -28.28 -24.89
C PHE A 744 9.46 -28.42 -23.35
N TYR A 745 8.95 -29.54 -22.84
CA TYR A 745 8.93 -29.86 -21.41
C TYR A 745 10.17 -30.65 -20.96
N ASP A 746 10.88 -31.32 -21.88
CA ASP A 746 11.95 -32.26 -21.56
C ASP A 746 13.05 -31.69 -20.64
N GLU A 747 13.38 -30.41 -20.77
CA GLU A 747 14.39 -29.77 -19.90
C GLU A 747 13.98 -29.68 -18.42
N PHE A 748 12.69 -29.82 -18.10
CA PHE A 748 12.15 -29.75 -16.75
C PHE A 748 11.86 -31.12 -16.14
N ARG A 749 11.94 -32.20 -16.94
CA ARG A 749 11.49 -33.54 -16.53
C ARG A 749 12.28 -34.09 -15.34
N ASP A 750 13.56 -33.75 -15.26
CA ASP A 750 14.53 -34.27 -14.30
C ASP A 750 14.65 -33.37 -13.05
N ILE A 751 13.80 -32.34 -12.92
CA ILE A 751 13.78 -31.50 -11.71
C ILE A 751 13.22 -32.32 -10.54
N GLU A 752 14.11 -32.63 -9.59
CA GLU A 752 13.75 -33.33 -8.36
C GLU A 752 12.98 -32.41 -7.41
N ILE A 753 11.89 -32.93 -6.83
CA ILE A 753 11.08 -32.19 -5.86
C ILE A 753 11.17 -32.88 -4.51
N THR A 754 11.61 -32.11 -3.53
CA THR A 754 11.56 -32.45 -2.10
C THR A 754 10.43 -31.66 -1.43
N PRO A 755 10.00 -32.05 -0.22
CA PRO A 755 9.01 -31.29 0.55
C PRO A 755 9.40 -29.82 0.78
N ASP A 756 10.70 -29.51 0.80
CA ASP A 756 11.22 -28.15 1.03
C ASP A 756 11.48 -27.36 -0.26
N THR A 757 11.32 -27.99 -1.44
CA THR A 757 11.52 -27.32 -2.73
C THR A 757 10.47 -26.21 -2.89
N PRO A 758 10.85 -24.95 -3.20
CA PRO A 758 9.90 -23.88 -3.47
C PRO A 758 9.00 -24.25 -4.65
N LYS A 759 7.70 -23.97 -4.57
CA LYS A 759 6.75 -24.25 -5.67
C LYS A 759 7.11 -23.54 -6.97
N THR A 760 7.80 -22.40 -6.89
CA THR A 760 8.32 -21.68 -8.05
C THR A 760 9.36 -22.47 -8.83
N GLU A 761 10.03 -23.46 -8.21
CA GLU A 761 11.01 -24.34 -8.84
C GLU A 761 10.38 -25.61 -9.41
N PHE A 762 9.07 -25.82 -9.25
CA PHE A 762 8.43 -27.04 -9.74
C PHE A 762 8.39 -27.06 -11.29
N PRO A 763 8.42 -28.25 -11.93
CA PRO A 763 8.46 -28.37 -13.39
C PRO A 763 7.31 -27.65 -14.10
N ASP A 764 6.08 -27.76 -13.60
CA ASP A 764 4.92 -27.08 -14.16
C ASP A 764 5.05 -25.55 -14.09
N TYR A 765 5.62 -25.04 -13.00
CA TYR A 765 5.91 -23.61 -12.82
C TYR A 765 6.97 -23.12 -13.79
N GLN A 766 8.10 -23.82 -13.86
CA GLN A 766 9.21 -23.47 -14.74
C GLN A 766 8.79 -23.54 -16.22
N PHE A 767 8.01 -24.56 -16.58
CA PHE A 767 7.40 -24.67 -17.91
C PHE A 767 6.49 -23.48 -18.22
N ALA A 768 5.53 -23.17 -17.34
CA ALA A 768 4.61 -22.05 -17.54
C ALA A 768 5.36 -20.72 -17.65
N TYR A 769 6.36 -20.51 -16.78
CA TYR A 769 7.19 -19.30 -16.76
C TYR A 769 8.00 -19.14 -18.06
N LYS A 770 8.62 -20.21 -18.57
CA LYS A 770 9.34 -20.17 -19.85
C LYS A 770 8.40 -19.87 -21.01
N LEU A 771 7.23 -20.50 -21.03
CA LEU A 771 6.26 -20.34 -22.11
C LEU A 771 5.76 -18.89 -22.22
N VAL A 772 5.44 -18.26 -21.09
CA VAL A 772 5.01 -16.86 -21.09
C VAL A 772 6.16 -15.91 -21.43
N LYS A 773 7.38 -16.16 -20.92
CA LYS A 773 8.56 -15.33 -21.17
C LYS A 773 9.02 -15.35 -22.63
N ALA A 774 8.80 -16.48 -23.31
CA ALA A 774 9.03 -16.60 -24.75
C ALA A 774 7.99 -15.84 -25.59
N GLY A 775 6.99 -15.20 -24.98
CA GLY A 775 5.91 -14.50 -25.67
C GLY A 775 4.90 -15.46 -26.33
N HIS A 776 4.85 -16.72 -25.90
CA HIS A 776 3.99 -17.73 -26.52
C HIS A 776 2.61 -17.72 -25.86
N LEU A 777 2.45 -18.48 -24.77
CA LEU A 777 1.18 -18.73 -24.12
C LEU A 777 1.32 -18.57 -22.61
N ALA A 778 0.43 -17.81 -21.99
CA ALA A 778 0.32 -17.77 -20.54
C ALA A 778 -0.65 -18.87 -20.08
N VAL A 779 -0.12 -19.85 -19.37
CA VAL A 779 -0.86 -20.91 -18.65
C VAL A 779 -0.60 -20.76 -17.15
N ILE A 780 -1.42 -21.38 -16.31
CA ILE A 780 -1.20 -21.35 -14.86
C ILE A 780 -0.66 -22.70 -14.38
N PRO A 781 0.48 -22.76 -13.66
CA PRO A 781 0.93 -24.00 -13.03
C PRO A 781 -0.07 -24.48 -12.00
N THR A 782 -0.22 -25.80 -11.83
CA THR A 782 -1.19 -26.35 -10.88
C THR A 782 -0.60 -26.62 -9.49
N SER A 783 0.73 -26.66 -9.36
CA SER A 783 1.43 -26.87 -8.08
C SER A 783 1.03 -25.93 -6.95
N PRO A 784 0.66 -24.64 -7.17
CA PRO A 784 0.10 -23.79 -6.12
C PRO A 784 -1.22 -24.32 -5.53
N PHE A 785 -1.97 -25.14 -6.26
CA PHE A 785 -3.27 -25.70 -5.89
C PHE A 785 -3.20 -27.02 -5.11
N PHE A 786 -2.02 -27.44 -4.64
CA PHE A 786 -1.84 -28.63 -3.80
C PHE A 786 -1.13 -28.30 -2.49
N SER A 787 -1.42 -29.01 -1.41
CA SER A 787 -0.80 -28.86 -0.10
C SER A 787 0.60 -29.43 -0.05
N GLY A 788 0.89 -30.45 -0.86
CA GLY A 788 2.17 -31.16 -0.89
C GLY A 788 2.49 -31.76 -2.26
N PRO A 789 3.78 -32.02 -2.55
CA PRO A 789 4.22 -32.57 -3.83
C PRO A 789 3.66 -33.96 -4.14
N GLU A 790 3.35 -34.76 -3.11
CA GLU A 790 2.80 -36.12 -3.19
C GLU A 790 1.35 -36.17 -3.68
N ASN A 791 0.59 -35.08 -3.50
CA ASN A 791 -0.81 -35.00 -3.91
C ASN A 791 -0.98 -34.52 -5.36
N ARG A 792 0.11 -34.12 -6.02
CA ARG A 792 0.06 -33.60 -7.40
C ARG A 792 -0.43 -34.66 -8.38
N LEU A 793 -1.17 -34.19 -9.38
CA LEU A 793 -1.68 -35.02 -10.46
C LEU A 793 -0.53 -35.59 -11.30
N ALA A 794 0.37 -34.71 -11.73
CA ALA A 794 1.63 -35.03 -12.38
C ALA A 794 2.64 -33.87 -12.21
N PRO A 795 3.93 -34.08 -12.49
CA PRO A 795 4.95 -33.03 -12.45
C PRO A 795 4.67 -31.83 -13.37
N GLY A 796 4.08 -32.09 -14.55
CA GLY A 796 3.87 -31.10 -15.61
C GLY A 796 2.40 -30.84 -15.91
N VAL A 797 1.53 -30.63 -14.90
CA VAL A 797 0.13 -30.25 -15.15
C VAL A 797 -0.03 -28.73 -15.07
N VAL A 798 -0.54 -28.14 -16.14
CA VAL A 798 -0.89 -26.71 -16.23
C VAL A 798 -2.41 -26.54 -16.44
N ARG A 799 -2.93 -25.36 -16.12
CA ARG A 799 -4.34 -24.98 -16.30
C ARG A 799 -4.46 -23.91 -17.37
N LEU A 800 -5.40 -24.11 -18.29
CA LEU A 800 -5.79 -23.16 -19.32
C LEU A 800 -7.27 -22.81 -19.20
N ALA A 801 -7.65 -21.59 -19.56
CA ALA A 801 -9.02 -21.09 -19.56
C ALA A 801 -9.54 -20.99 -20.99
N PHE A 802 -10.66 -21.67 -21.30
CA PHE A 802 -11.29 -21.62 -22.62
C PHE A 802 -12.42 -20.59 -22.72
N CYS A 803 -12.74 -19.90 -21.63
CA CYS A 803 -13.69 -18.78 -21.62
C CYS A 803 -13.08 -17.54 -22.31
N LYS A 804 -12.83 -17.62 -23.62
CA LYS A 804 -12.18 -16.59 -24.43
C LYS A 804 -12.95 -16.34 -25.71
N ASP A 805 -12.81 -15.14 -26.26
CA ASP A 805 -13.25 -14.84 -27.63
C ASP A 805 -12.56 -15.76 -28.64
N ASP A 806 -13.17 -15.89 -29.82
CA ASP A 806 -12.69 -16.85 -30.82
C ASP A 806 -11.30 -16.51 -31.34
N LYS A 807 -10.99 -15.22 -31.47
CA LYS A 807 -9.66 -14.76 -31.90
C LYS A 807 -8.58 -15.24 -30.93
N THR A 808 -8.79 -15.08 -29.64
CA THR A 808 -7.84 -15.49 -28.59
C THR A 808 -7.67 -17.01 -28.58
N LEU A 809 -8.74 -17.78 -28.79
CA LEU A 809 -8.64 -19.24 -28.94
C LEU A 809 -7.86 -19.63 -30.19
N ASP A 810 -8.13 -19.00 -31.33
CA ASP A 810 -7.42 -19.26 -32.59
C ASP A 810 -5.93 -18.92 -32.48
N ASP A 811 -5.60 -17.77 -31.88
CA ASP A 811 -4.22 -17.39 -31.59
C ASP A 811 -3.53 -18.42 -30.69
N SER A 812 -4.23 -18.89 -29.66
CA SER A 812 -3.70 -19.90 -28.73
C SER A 812 -3.46 -21.25 -29.43
N ILE A 813 -4.39 -21.68 -30.29
CA ILE A 813 -4.27 -22.93 -31.04
C ILE A 813 -3.09 -22.87 -32.01
N ARG A 814 -2.87 -21.72 -32.69
CA ARG A 814 -1.68 -21.52 -33.54
C ARG A 814 -0.39 -21.61 -32.75
N VAL A 815 -0.35 -21.06 -31.53
CA VAL A 815 0.81 -21.18 -30.65
C VAL A 815 1.03 -22.64 -30.25
N ILE A 816 -0.02 -23.35 -29.82
CA ILE A 816 0.05 -24.78 -29.46
C ILE A 816 0.57 -25.63 -30.64
N GLU A 817 0.09 -25.37 -31.86
CA GLU A 817 0.55 -26.04 -33.08
C GLU A 817 2.05 -25.81 -33.33
N SER A 818 2.52 -24.57 -33.15
CA SER A 818 3.93 -24.20 -33.35
C SER A 818 4.88 -24.89 -32.36
N LEU A 819 4.38 -25.28 -31.18
CA LEU A 819 5.16 -25.96 -30.12
C LEU A 819 5.36 -27.46 -30.37
N LYS A 820 4.79 -28.01 -31.44
CA LYS A 820 4.94 -29.42 -31.83
C LYS A 820 6.37 -29.76 -32.28
N ASN A 821 7.09 -28.79 -32.85
CA ASN A 821 8.36 -29.00 -33.56
C ASN A 821 9.58 -28.61 -32.73
#